data_AF-C4JRQ2-F1
#
_entry.id   AF-C4JRQ2-F1
#
_cell.length_a   1.000
_cell.length_b   1.000
_cell.length_c   1.000
_cell.angle_alpha   90.00
_cell.angle_beta   90.00
_cell.angle_gamma   90.00
#
_symmetry.space_group_name_H-M   'P 1'
#
loop_
_entity.id
_entity.type
_entity.pdbx_description
1 polymer ?
#
loop_
_entity_poly.entity_id
_entity_poly.type
_entity_poly.pdbx_seq_one_letter_code
_entity_poly.pdbx_strand_id
1 'polypeptide(L)'
;MSERNDRDKFNSAPASGKSVSPPASATSHTAMTNDAKPQRRSLLPGTIPSVAQRRAAFELAISSSLQHDQSPPSEGKKRSFRGPGKLRKSLSKRRKENDPVSPTAKNKGALLSDGKRPLESTPEGNPAERSIEAPIAHAETGSETELSPSKPAATSYSSKFSLSRYLSKSIRPSARLRFGPAEQPEPSPSNQPSHTCDDNTIIEEPTPDALTPTDEACEPEPTPKPVEKADGISVVSSPDTVASSANASLFDRIFSSSPRPTITPPAAPIVLQTNKTMPGESKEDGGFALPRLEDLLRHPEDLDKIPALKAEYTRKKAAIDAQLRDGLRDQLETVQRSINQLKESQKLVMDTRAELRDIDRLCAESQAAVGDFAQIDKLARMHRNFEATLMMKQGLESFHSDLAEIERLLQEDDEDLENQPNLLNAHMAITRLRDFRDEAMDQISKSPDRSSEATLVEWFQGLDPVIEWFDDHLGTACMNLIQLVQSDNRSMVVRLAVVIHSEEKNDAKVKALQEAQKDHEYLASRFKSMNIGPKTIRGYKENFLKAIEFYAQGQFESTKEIFLDDPDKLEKSFKWFFNDLFTVREGMQSLMPKKWNIYKTYTDIYHRMMHDWLIQFVDDDQLPAANMLAIIHWSEKYYTKMAKLGWKQADLVPNVIDDREGELVRDWRNLIIKALDEWMERMFVTDKKSFLERDAEALDTNPDGYFRIKTLGDLWRMLYEQLLAAGASQRTDVAEGVVDAMFRALKNRQSVWQTMLSEECAKYKSPNGDISDNKGFQQLQDWLIAVANDQIACIDDNDASGQVGYLTRFRRDFEPLVTEKYLITRADLELNALRDGYVDFSTNCIALFIDLIFSVDFRTTLPDFFTQKWYGEFAMKRMISTFEDYMSDYLSMIHPSLRDILIEELSDELLVHYLSCVRNRGAKFRRQDPFTDKFKDDILTIFAFFQQYPESFASTIKDRWRLVDWLVRLLEADKVEVVTVYEDFKKEYWDLQLSWVEAVLRSRDDFERSMVSGVKAKAAELSVERGAETIMGRVR
;
A
#
# COMPACT_ATOMS: atom_id res chain seq x y z
N MET A 1 39.12 -23.99 48.96
CA MET A 1 39.59 -25.28 48.43
C MET A 1 39.37 -25.20 46.92
N SER A 2 40.44 -25.14 46.13
CA SER A 2 41.16 -26.31 45.58
C SER A 2 40.38 -26.93 44.41
N GLU A 3 40.91 -27.08 43.19
CA GLU A 3 42.28 -26.91 42.68
C GLU A 3 42.24 -26.51 41.17
N ARG A 4 43.20 -25.73 40.62
CA ARG A 4 44.43 -26.15 39.88
C ARG A 4 44.22 -27.14 38.71
N ASN A 5 44.95 -27.09 37.58
CA ASN A 5 45.95 -26.15 37.04
C ASN A 5 46.22 -26.42 35.54
N ASP A 6 46.90 -25.47 34.86
CA ASP A 6 47.87 -25.64 33.75
C ASP A 6 47.44 -26.36 32.43
N ARG A 7 47.80 -25.90 31.21
CA ARG A 7 49.12 -25.81 30.52
C ARG A 7 49.77 -27.20 30.27
N ASP A 8 50.57 -27.47 29.21
CA ASP A 8 51.26 -26.59 28.24
C ASP A 8 51.78 -27.34 26.97
N LYS A 9 52.21 -26.57 25.95
CA LYS A 9 53.38 -26.77 25.04
C LYS A 9 53.59 -27.98 24.07
N PHE A 10 53.62 -27.61 22.78
CA PHE A 10 54.78 -27.62 21.83
C PHE A 10 55.43 -28.90 21.23
N ASN A 11 56.10 -28.66 20.08
CA ASN A 11 57.12 -29.49 19.37
C ASN A 11 56.64 -30.76 18.62
N SER A 12 57.27 -31.19 17.51
CA SER A 12 58.30 -30.58 16.65
C SER A 12 58.38 -31.26 15.26
N ALA A 13 59.00 -30.59 14.27
CA ALA A 13 59.42 -31.17 12.97
C ALA A 13 60.73 -32.03 13.13
N PRO A 14 61.41 -32.64 12.10
CA PRO A 14 61.73 -32.02 10.79
C PRO A 14 61.97 -32.91 9.52
N ALA A 15 62.17 -32.22 8.38
CA ALA A 15 63.14 -32.49 7.28
C ALA A 15 62.99 -33.66 6.28
N SER A 16 62.61 -33.34 5.02
CA SER A 16 63.46 -33.41 3.79
C SER A 16 62.62 -33.15 2.52
N GLY A 17 63.14 -32.66 1.38
CA GLY A 17 64.41 -31.96 1.14
C GLY A 17 64.93 -31.98 -0.33
N LYS A 18 64.95 -30.80 -1.00
CA LYS A 18 65.70 -30.42 -2.24
C LYS A 18 65.09 -30.76 -3.63
N SER A 19 65.31 -29.99 -4.73
CA SER A 19 65.80 -28.58 -4.92
C SER A 19 65.84 -28.12 -6.41
N VAL A 20 65.95 -26.79 -6.66
CA VAL A 20 66.37 -26.08 -7.91
C VAL A 20 65.32 -26.01 -9.05
N SER A 21 65.17 -24.98 -9.92
CA SER A 21 65.29 -23.49 -9.92
C SER A 21 65.59 -22.95 -11.37
N PRO A 22 65.35 -21.65 -11.71
CA PRO A 22 65.11 -21.17 -13.09
C PRO A 22 66.32 -20.46 -13.77
N PRO A 23 66.13 -19.79 -14.95
CA PRO A 23 65.97 -18.32 -14.95
C PRO A 23 64.92 -17.78 -15.98
N ALA A 24 65.02 -16.51 -16.42
CA ALA A 24 63.87 -15.71 -16.89
C ALA A 24 64.13 -14.68 -18.04
N SER A 25 63.04 -14.02 -18.47
CA SER A 25 62.92 -12.67 -19.08
C SER A 25 63.38 -12.36 -20.53
N ALA A 26 62.48 -11.76 -21.32
CA ALA A 26 62.72 -10.76 -22.38
C ALA A 26 61.39 -10.05 -22.78
N THR A 27 61.45 -8.89 -23.46
CA THR A 27 60.31 -7.99 -23.75
C THR A 27 60.15 -7.63 -25.24
N SER A 28 58.92 -7.31 -25.69
CA SER A 28 58.66 -6.43 -26.85
C SER A 28 57.21 -5.89 -26.89
N HIS A 29 57.01 -4.71 -27.51
CA HIS A 29 55.71 -4.06 -27.71
C HIS A 29 54.99 -4.54 -28.99
N THR A 30 53.67 -4.29 -29.10
CA THR A 30 53.02 -3.42 -30.15
C THR A 30 51.53 -3.22 -29.77
N ALA A 31 50.79 -2.32 -30.45
CA ALA A 31 49.55 -1.69 -29.97
C ALA A 31 48.28 -2.02 -30.77
N MET A 32 47.11 -1.75 -30.16
CA MET A 32 45.76 -1.55 -30.76
C MET A 32 45.14 -2.74 -31.53
N THR A 33 43.81 -2.91 -31.64
CA THR A 33 42.66 -2.01 -31.41
C THR A 33 41.59 -2.59 -30.46
N ASN A 34 40.58 -1.78 -30.10
CA ASN A 34 39.32 -2.27 -29.52
C ASN A 34 38.51 -3.06 -30.55
N ASP A 35 37.77 -4.07 -30.11
CA ASP A 35 36.35 -4.22 -30.49
C ASP A 35 35.56 -5.04 -29.45
N ALA A 36 34.22 -4.92 -29.44
CA ALA A 36 33.38 -5.38 -28.35
C ALA A 36 33.05 -6.88 -28.36
N LYS A 37 33.14 -7.54 -27.19
CA LYS A 37 32.62 -8.91 -26.98
C LYS A 37 31.17 -8.90 -26.48
N PRO A 38 30.17 -9.34 -27.26
CA PRO A 38 28.94 -9.87 -26.68
C PRO A 38 29.22 -11.21 -25.98
N GLN A 39 28.52 -11.51 -24.90
CA GLN A 39 28.65 -12.78 -24.19
C GLN A 39 28.07 -13.92 -25.05
N ARG A 40 28.88 -14.92 -25.39
CA ARG A 40 28.37 -16.20 -25.92
C ARG A 40 27.57 -16.91 -24.83
N ARG A 41 26.23 -16.84 -24.90
CA ARG A 41 25.38 -17.88 -24.29
C ARG A 41 25.63 -19.19 -25.05
N SER A 42 25.76 -20.29 -24.32
CA SER A 42 25.99 -21.62 -24.88
C SER A 42 24.70 -22.16 -25.51
N LEU A 43 24.66 -22.24 -26.84
CA LEU A 43 23.60 -22.94 -27.56
C LEU A 43 23.92 -24.43 -27.64
N LEU A 44 23.08 -25.25 -27.00
CA LEU A 44 22.96 -26.69 -27.25
C LEU A 44 21.74 -26.88 -28.18
N PRO A 45 21.91 -27.27 -29.45
CA PRO A 45 20.81 -27.49 -30.37
C PRO A 45 20.39 -28.97 -30.42
N GLY A 46 19.09 -29.22 -30.54
CA GLY A 46 18.52 -30.56 -30.58
C GLY A 46 17.01 -30.59 -30.36
N THR A 47 16.27 -29.68 -30.99
CA THR A 47 14.81 -29.54 -30.84
C THR A 47 14.17 -29.11 -32.16
N ILE A 48 13.13 -29.84 -32.55
CA ILE A 48 11.89 -29.45 -33.25
C ILE A 48 11.87 -28.00 -33.83
N PRO A 49 11.54 -27.77 -35.12
CA PRO A 49 11.63 -26.47 -35.83
C PRO A 49 11.21 -25.26 -35.01
N SER A 50 11.89 -24.12 -35.18
CA SER A 50 11.72 -22.97 -34.26
C SER A 50 10.27 -22.53 -34.11
N VAL A 51 9.94 -21.95 -32.95
CA VAL A 51 8.59 -21.48 -32.57
C VAL A 51 7.90 -20.75 -33.73
N ALA A 52 8.60 -19.80 -34.36
CA ALA A 52 8.08 -19.03 -35.49
C ALA A 52 7.82 -19.87 -36.76
N GLN A 53 8.55 -20.97 -36.98
CA GLN A 53 8.34 -21.91 -38.08
C GLN A 53 7.16 -22.85 -37.81
N ARG A 54 7.04 -23.41 -36.58
CA ARG A 54 5.84 -24.16 -36.16
C ARG A 54 4.59 -23.28 -36.28
N ARG A 55 4.67 -22.06 -35.77
CA ARG A 55 3.60 -21.06 -35.88
C ARG A 55 3.25 -20.71 -37.32
N ALA A 56 4.23 -20.48 -38.20
CA ALA A 56 3.97 -20.20 -39.61
C ALA A 56 3.30 -21.37 -40.33
N ALA A 57 3.71 -22.62 -40.07
CA ALA A 57 3.04 -23.81 -40.59
C ALA A 57 1.60 -23.93 -40.06
N PHE A 58 1.39 -23.67 -38.77
CA PHE A 58 0.08 -23.75 -38.11
C PHE A 58 -0.90 -22.64 -38.57
N GLU A 59 -0.43 -21.39 -38.70
CA GLU A 59 -1.23 -20.29 -39.25
C GLU A 59 -1.59 -20.55 -40.74
N LEU A 60 -0.71 -21.20 -41.51
CA LEU A 60 -1.01 -21.67 -42.87
C LEU A 60 -2.03 -22.81 -42.89
N ALA A 61 -1.94 -23.78 -41.98
CA ALA A 61 -2.89 -24.90 -41.88
C ALA A 61 -4.30 -24.46 -41.45
N ILE A 62 -4.42 -23.48 -40.55
CA ILE A 62 -5.71 -22.82 -40.26
C ILE A 62 -6.21 -22.08 -41.52
N SER A 63 -5.32 -21.38 -42.23
CA SER A 63 -5.68 -20.63 -43.44
C SER A 63 -6.14 -21.50 -44.61
N SER A 64 -5.65 -22.74 -44.75
CA SER A 64 -6.13 -23.71 -45.74
C SER A 64 -7.43 -24.39 -45.30
N SER A 65 -7.53 -24.79 -44.03
CA SER A 65 -8.74 -25.39 -43.46
C SER A 65 -9.98 -24.49 -43.62
N LEU A 66 -9.81 -23.16 -43.53
CA LEU A 66 -10.89 -22.18 -43.73
C LEU A 66 -11.32 -21.99 -45.20
N GLN A 67 -10.58 -22.53 -46.18
CA GLN A 67 -10.87 -22.39 -47.61
C GLN A 67 -11.53 -23.63 -48.23
N HIS A 68 -11.47 -24.79 -47.58
CA HIS A 68 -11.89 -26.06 -48.21
C HIS A 68 -13.41 -26.30 -48.18
N ASP A 69 -14.17 -25.60 -47.32
CA ASP A 69 -15.61 -25.86 -47.09
C ASP A 69 -16.56 -24.97 -47.93
N GLN A 70 -16.21 -24.68 -49.19
CA GLN A 70 -17.07 -23.92 -50.11
C GLN A 70 -17.25 -24.58 -51.49
N SER A 71 -18.24 -25.46 -51.60
CA SER A 71 -18.80 -25.89 -52.89
C SER A 71 -19.92 -24.95 -53.37
N PRO A 72 -19.90 -24.45 -54.62
CA PRO A 72 -20.77 -23.33 -55.05
C PRO A 72 -22.13 -23.75 -55.62
N PRO A 73 -23.25 -23.11 -55.21
CA PRO A 73 -24.53 -23.18 -55.91
C PRO A 73 -24.63 -22.14 -57.06
N SER A 74 -25.44 -22.49 -58.05
CA SER A 74 -25.61 -21.91 -59.39
C SER A 74 -26.14 -20.46 -59.52
N GLU A 75 -25.99 -19.88 -60.73
CA GLU A 75 -26.39 -18.51 -61.08
C GLU A 75 -27.89 -18.16 -60.89
N GLY A 76 -28.19 -16.95 -60.39
CA GLY A 76 -29.55 -16.57 -59.92
C GLY A 76 -30.17 -15.22 -60.37
N LYS A 77 -29.62 -14.49 -61.36
CA LYS A 77 -30.30 -13.39 -62.13
C LYS A 77 -31.30 -12.42 -61.41
N LYS A 78 -30.88 -11.15 -61.14
CA LYS A 78 -31.48 -9.86 -61.64
C LYS A 78 -31.50 -8.64 -60.67
N ARG A 79 -30.95 -7.52 -61.17
CA ARG A 79 -31.53 -6.13 -61.22
C ARG A 79 -31.87 -5.32 -59.93
N SER A 80 -31.14 -4.19 -59.79
CA SER A 80 -31.64 -2.80 -60.09
C SER A 80 -32.04 -1.78 -58.98
N PHE A 81 -31.32 -0.64 -59.01
CA PHE A 81 -31.78 0.78 -58.90
C PHE A 81 -31.64 1.62 -57.59
N ARG A 82 -31.11 2.85 -57.83
CA ARG A 82 -31.27 4.16 -57.12
C ARG A 82 -30.55 4.47 -55.79
N GLY A 83 -29.93 5.68 -55.76
CA GLY A 83 -29.69 6.52 -54.57
C GLY A 83 -30.82 7.56 -54.37
N PRO A 84 -30.61 8.84 -53.93
CA PRO A 84 -29.37 9.63 -53.70
C PRO A 84 -29.22 10.12 -52.23
N GLY A 85 -28.28 10.99 -51.80
CA GLY A 85 -27.15 11.66 -52.49
C GLY A 85 -27.22 13.20 -52.56
N LYS A 86 -26.88 13.94 -51.48
CA LYS A 86 -26.74 15.42 -51.42
C LYS A 86 -25.65 15.81 -50.39
N LEU A 87 -24.64 16.62 -50.79
CA LEU A 87 -24.40 18.06 -50.48
C LEU A 87 -24.26 18.41 -48.97
N ARG A 88 -23.18 18.99 -48.42
CA ARG A 88 -22.19 20.06 -48.84
C ARG A 88 -22.56 21.47 -48.36
N LYS A 89 -21.80 21.99 -47.37
CA LYS A 89 -21.32 23.39 -47.11
C LYS A 89 -20.53 23.35 -45.76
N SER A 90 -19.28 23.82 -45.60
CA SER A 90 -18.69 25.17 -45.73
C SER A 90 -19.15 26.14 -44.62
N LEU A 91 -18.31 26.94 -43.94
CA LEU A 91 -17.35 27.90 -44.53
C LEU A 91 -16.28 28.40 -43.51
N SER A 92 -15.00 28.43 -43.94
CA SER A 92 -14.08 29.58 -43.77
C SER A 92 -13.53 29.93 -42.35
N LYS A 93 -12.46 30.74 -42.16
CA LYS A 93 -11.51 31.42 -43.08
C LYS A 93 -10.25 31.87 -42.31
N ARG A 94 -9.05 31.73 -42.91
CA ARG A 94 -7.87 32.66 -42.92
C ARG A 94 -7.32 33.28 -41.59
N ARG A 95 -6.04 33.68 -41.46
CA ARG A 95 -4.76 33.51 -42.20
C ARG A 95 -3.70 34.43 -41.57
N LYS A 96 -2.47 33.94 -41.32
CA LYS A 96 -1.18 34.60 -41.66
C LYS A 96 0.04 33.85 -41.14
N GLU A 97 1.13 33.97 -41.88
CA GLU A 97 2.49 33.53 -41.56
C GLU A 97 3.24 34.54 -40.68
N ASN A 98 4.24 34.07 -39.91
CA ASN A 98 5.66 34.46 -40.05
C ASN A 98 6.57 33.82 -38.98
N ASP A 99 7.78 33.43 -39.37
CA ASP A 99 8.88 32.91 -38.54
C ASP A 99 9.74 34.04 -37.92
N PRO A 100 10.89 33.75 -37.24
CA PRO A 100 11.25 32.71 -36.26
C PRO A 100 11.78 33.35 -34.93
N VAL A 101 12.29 32.54 -33.96
CA VAL A 101 13.54 32.76 -33.16
C VAL A 101 13.65 31.76 -31.99
N SER A 102 14.89 31.46 -31.56
CA SER A 102 15.30 30.65 -30.39
C SER A 102 16.61 31.26 -29.83
N PRO A 103 17.27 30.83 -28.71
CA PRO A 103 16.97 29.73 -27.77
C PRO A 103 17.21 30.08 -26.25
N THR A 104 17.06 29.10 -25.35
CA THR A 104 17.73 29.08 -24.02
C THR A 104 18.11 27.66 -23.53
N ALA A 105 19.01 27.59 -22.54
CA ALA A 105 19.71 26.42 -21.94
C ALA A 105 18.94 25.07 -21.82
N LYS A 106 19.53 23.85 -21.95
CA LYS A 106 20.83 23.23 -21.52
C LYS A 106 20.90 22.72 -20.05
N ASN A 107 20.97 21.38 -19.91
CA ASN A 107 21.74 20.59 -18.90
C ASN A 107 21.31 20.68 -17.41
N LYS A 108 21.56 19.69 -16.52
CA LYS A 108 22.16 18.32 -16.58
C LYS A 108 21.54 17.47 -15.43
N GLY A 109 21.53 16.13 -15.45
CA GLY A 109 22.61 15.25 -14.94
C GLY A 109 22.65 15.21 -13.39
N ALA A 110 22.37 14.15 -12.61
CA ALA A 110 22.37 12.68 -12.71
C ALA A 110 23.60 11.95 -12.07
N LEU A 111 23.29 11.07 -11.09
CA LEU A 111 24.01 9.87 -10.58
C LEU A 111 25.33 9.94 -9.75
N LEU A 112 25.18 9.53 -8.47
CA LEU A 112 25.82 8.39 -7.75
C LEU A 112 27.33 8.29 -7.37
N SER A 113 27.52 7.75 -6.15
CA SER A 113 28.43 6.64 -5.70
C SER A 113 29.73 6.90 -4.88
N ASP A 114 29.86 6.06 -3.82
CA ASP A 114 31.03 5.43 -3.15
C ASP A 114 32.24 6.20 -2.53
N GLY A 115 32.53 5.88 -1.25
CA GLY A 115 33.64 4.93 -1.00
C GLY A 115 34.76 5.22 0.06
N LYS A 116 34.58 4.74 1.31
CA LYS A 116 35.61 4.27 2.31
C LYS A 116 36.65 5.23 2.98
N ARG A 117 36.66 5.18 4.34
CA ARG A 117 37.76 5.00 5.36
C ARG A 117 39.24 5.37 5.03
N PRO A 118 40.13 5.76 6.01
CA PRO A 118 40.35 5.02 7.29
C PRO A 118 40.99 5.75 8.56
N LEU A 119 41.26 4.96 9.63
CA LEU A 119 42.28 5.05 10.74
C LEU A 119 42.25 6.08 11.93
N GLU A 120 42.52 5.53 13.15
CA GLU A 120 43.36 5.99 14.31
C GLU A 120 43.08 7.33 15.09
N SER A 121 43.39 7.50 16.40
CA SER A 121 43.75 6.59 17.54
C SER A 121 43.63 7.26 18.95
N THR A 122 43.72 6.43 20.01
CA THR A 122 43.86 6.60 21.51
C THR A 122 44.67 7.78 22.10
N PRO A 123 44.61 8.15 23.43
CA PRO A 123 44.73 7.22 24.61
C PRO A 123 44.05 7.55 25.99
N GLU A 124 44.07 6.53 26.88
CA GLU A 124 44.30 6.44 28.36
C GLU A 124 43.74 7.47 29.39
N GLY A 125 43.35 7.11 30.64
CA GLY A 125 43.11 5.78 31.24
C GLY A 125 43.19 5.67 32.80
N ASN A 126 42.14 5.09 33.44
CA ASN A 126 42.11 4.28 34.69
C ASN A 126 42.67 4.84 36.04
N PRO A 127 42.56 4.15 37.22
CA PRO A 127 41.93 2.85 37.55
C PRO A 127 41.04 2.78 38.84
N ALA A 128 40.46 1.59 39.08
CA ALA A 128 40.06 0.98 40.38
C ALA A 128 38.85 1.60 41.14
N GLU A 129 37.93 0.84 41.77
CA GLU A 129 37.73 -0.61 42.01
C GLU A 129 36.24 -0.84 42.46
N ARG A 130 35.66 -2.00 42.84
CA ARG A 130 36.10 -3.35 43.25
C ARG A 130 34.98 -4.41 43.02
N SER A 131 35.33 -5.71 43.05
CA SER A 131 34.53 -6.93 43.41
C SER A 131 33.00 -7.02 43.11
N ILE A 132 32.55 -7.88 42.18
CA ILE A 132 32.26 -9.35 42.30
C ILE A 132 30.82 -9.61 42.82
N GLU A 133 29.85 -9.91 41.91
CA GLU A 133 29.27 -11.24 41.57
C GLU A 133 28.31 -11.80 42.66
N ALA A 134 27.01 -12.06 42.42
CA ALA A 134 26.37 -13.13 41.59
C ALA A 134 26.43 -14.53 42.27
N PRO A 135 25.52 -15.52 42.01
CA PRO A 135 24.61 -15.64 40.85
C PRO A 135 23.17 -16.20 41.10
N ILE A 136 22.37 -16.21 40.01
CA ILE A 136 21.40 -17.24 39.52
C ILE A 136 20.73 -18.21 40.54
N ALA A 137 19.38 -18.24 40.59
CA ALA A 137 18.57 -19.45 40.31
C ALA A 137 17.03 -19.23 40.38
N HIS A 138 16.34 -20.05 39.59
CA HIS A 138 14.89 -20.31 39.38
C HIS A 138 13.87 -20.09 40.52
N ALA A 139 12.62 -19.88 40.10
CA ALA A 139 11.43 -19.83 40.94
C ALA A 139 10.74 -21.20 41.08
N GLU A 140 10.00 -21.40 42.17
CA GLU A 140 8.88 -22.35 42.21
C GLU A 140 7.80 -21.90 43.24
N THR A 141 6.66 -22.60 43.22
CA THR A 141 5.38 -22.24 43.86
C THR A 141 5.35 -22.15 45.39
N GLY A 142 4.52 -21.26 45.94
CA GLY A 142 4.12 -21.26 47.35
C GLY A 142 2.92 -20.34 47.62
N SER A 143 1.98 -20.75 48.49
CA SER A 143 0.70 -20.07 48.72
C SER A 143 0.43 -19.79 50.22
N GLU A 144 -0.60 -18.98 50.46
CA GLU A 144 -1.30 -18.76 51.75
C GLU A 144 -0.62 -17.88 52.83
N THR A 145 -1.17 -16.66 52.98
CA THR A 145 -1.88 -16.18 54.18
C THR A 145 -1.23 -16.32 55.57
N GLU A 146 -0.81 -15.18 56.16
CA GLU A 146 -1.29 -14.77 57.50
C GLU A 146 -1.10 -13.25 57.76
N LEU A 147 -1.48 -12.77 58.96
CA LEU A 147 -1.92 -11.38 59.22
C LEU A 147 -0.88 -10.43 59.84
N SER A 148 -0.84 -9.19 59.32
CA SER A 148 -0.73 -7.91 60.07
C SER A 148 0.57 -7.57 60.84
N PRO A 149 0.75 -6.33 61.36
CA PRO A 149 0.20 -5.01 60.94
C PRO A 149 1.29 -3.92 60.76
N SER A 150 1.04 -2.86 59.97
CA SER A 150 1.64 -1.54 60.27
C SER A 150 1.04 -0.32 59.54
N LYS A 151 0.60 0.66 60.35
CA LYS A 151 0.52 2.13 60.12
C LYS A 151 -0.43 2.69 59.04
N PRO A 152 -1.08 3.85 59.29
CA PRO A 152 -1.94 4.52 58.33
C PRO A 152 -1.13 5.31 57.29
N ALA A 153 -1.56 5.27 56.03
CA ALA A 153 -1.14 6.20 55.00
C ALA A 153 -2.06 7.43 54.99
N ALA A 154 -1.52 8.61 54.74
CA ALA A 154 -2.32 9.83 54.59
C ALA A 154 -3.15 9.78 53.29
N THR A 155 -4.44 10.06 53.38
CA THR A 155 -5.37 10.06 52.25
C THR A 155 -5.22 11.30 51.39
N SER A 156 -4.55 11.17 50.25
CA SER A 156 -4.58 12.20 49.19
C SER A 156 -5.94 12.16 48.47
N TYR A 157 -6.82 13.10 48.83
CA TYR A 157 -8.11 13.29 48.15
C TYR A 157 -7.90 13.88 46.74
N SER A 158 -7.62 12.99 45.78
CA SER A 158 -7.91 13.27 44.37
C SER A 158 -9.42 13.12 44.17
N SER A 159 -10.10 14.13 43.63
CA SER A 159 -11.43 13.90 43.03
C SER A 159 -11.27 12.79 41.97
N LYS A 160 -12.18 11.81 42.01
CA LYS A 160 -12.25 10.71 41.05
C LYS A 160 -13.50 10.90 40.20
N PHE A 161 -13.39 11.82 39.24
CA PHE A 161 -14.39 12.07 38.22
C PHE A 161 -14.64 10.79 37.39
N SER A 162 -15.60 9.98 37.83
CA SER A 162 -15.68 8.56 37.47
C SER A 162 -16.50 8.33 36.21
N LEU A 163 -15.97 8.76 35.07
CA LEU A 163 -16.60 8.66 33.73
C LEU A 163 -17.07 7.23 33.37
N SER A 164 -16.48 6.18 33.95
CA SER A 164 -16.94 4.79 33.83
C SER A 164 -18.34 4.52 34.41
N ARG A 165 -18.82 5.37 35.32
CA ARG A 165 -20.19 5.35 35.88
C ARG A 165 -21.26 5.74 34.84
N TYR A 166 -20.86 6.35 33.72
CA TYR A 166 -21.76 6.79 32.64
C TYR A 166 -21.98 5.74 31.56
N LEU A 167 -20.90 5.13 31.06
CA LEU A 167 -20.96 4.05 30.07
C LEU A 167 -21.84 2.88 30.57
N SER A 168 -21.77 2.59 31.87
CA SER A 168 -22.57 1.54 32.53
C SER A 168 -24.06 1.90 32.77
N LYS A 169 -24.47 3.17 32.65
CA LYS A 169 -25.89 3.60 32.68
C LYS A 169 -26.50 3.71 31.28
N SER A 170 -25.72 4.11 30.27
CA SER A 170 -26.23 4.45 28.93
C SER A 170 -26.56 3.21 28.06
N ILE A 171 -25.90 2.07 28.28
CA ILE A 171 -26.13 0.84 27.51
C ILE A 171 -27.41 0.13 27.99
N ARG A 172 -28.56 0.55 27.47
CA ARG A 172 -29.80 -0.24 27.42
C ARG A 172 -30.45 -0.13 26.04
N PRO A 173 -30.69 -1.23 25.30
CA PRO A 173 -31.37 -1.17 24.02
C PRO A 173 -32.84 -0.76 24.21
N SER A 174 -33.38 0.03 23.28
CA SER A 174 -34.75 0.55 23.34
C SER A 174 -35.77 -0.59 23.43
N ALA A 175 -36.53 -0.63 24.53
CA ALA A 175 -37.48 -1.70 24.78
C ALA A 175 -38.67 -1.66 23.81
N ARG A 176 -38.95 -2.78 23.13
CA ARG A 176 -40.17 -2.95 22.32
C ARG A 176 -41.41 -2.78 23.21
N LEU A 177 -42.26 -1.81 22.89
CA LEU A 177 -43.63 -1.76 23.42
C LEU A 177 -44.42 -2.97 22.91
N ARG A 178 -45.03 -3.74 23.83
CA ARG A 178 -45.99 -4.79 23.51
C ARG A 178 -47.40 -4.21 23.45
N PHE A 179 -48.15 -4.55 22.40
CA PHE A 179 -49.61 -4.52 22.39
C PHE A 179 -50.15 -5.74 21.64
N GLY A 180 -51.40 -6.11 21.95
CA GLY A 180 -52.17 -7.22 21.37
C GLY A 180 -52.99 -7.95 22.44
N PRO A 181 -53.86 -8.92 22.06
CA PRO A 181 -54.25 -9.31 20.70
C PRO A 181 -55.75 -9.05 20.40
N ALA A 182 -56.17 -9.23 19.14
CA ALA A 182 -57.56 -9.42 18.72
C ALA A 182 -57.59 -10.25 17.42
N GLU A 183 -58.71 -10.93 17.13
CA GLU A 183 -58.78 -12.04 16.16
C GLU A 183 -59.30 -11.66 14.75
N GLN A 184 -59.19 -12.60 13.81
CA GLN A 184 -59.65 -12.49 12.41
C GLN A 184 -61.19 -12.61 12.28
N PRO A 185 -61.76 -12.41 11.07
CA PRO A 185 -61.95 -13.59 10.22
C PRO A 185 -61.57 -13.44 8.73
N GLU A 186 -61.25 -14.59 8.13
CA GLU A 186 -60.93 -14.92 6.72
C GLU A 186 -62.14 -15.67 6.07
N PRO A 187 -62.13 -16.18 4.80
CA PRO A 187 -61.22 -15.98 3.66
C PRO A 187 -61.93 -15.77 2.29
N SER A 188 -61.13 -15.77 1.19
CA SER A 188 -61.44 -16.39 -0.14
C SER A 188 -61.63 -15.42 -1.34
N PRO A 189 -61.28 -15.83 -2.60
CA PRO A 189 -60.47 -14.97 -3.47
C PRO A 189 -60.91 -14.88 -4.96
N SER A 190 -60.19 -14.12 -5.80
CA SER A 190 -59.47 -14.63 -7.01
C SER A 190 -59.03 -13.55 -8.03
N ASN A 191 -57.88 -13.83 -8.67
CA ASN A 191 -57.39 -13.45 -10.00
C ASN A 191 -57.29 -11.96 -10.47
N GLN A 192 -56.02 -11.59 -10.72
CA GLN A 192 -55.49 -10.61 -11.69
C GLN A 192 -55.84 -10.99 -13.17
N PRO A 193 -55.52 -10.19 -14.25
CA PRO A 193 -54.47 -9.15 -14.34
C PRO A 193 -54.73 -7.89 -15.22
N SER A 194 -53.77 -6.94 -15.17
CA SER A 194 -53.15 -6.11 -16.26
C SER A 194 -54.00 -5.47 -17.40
N HIS A 195 -53.68 -4.32 -18.01
CA HIS A 195 -52.36 -3.90 -18.54
C HIS A 195 -52.34 -2.37 -18.90
N THR A 196 -51.12 -1.77 -19.00
CA THR A 196 -50.62 -0.60 -19.80
C THR A 196 -51.61 0.44 -20.39
N CYS A 197 -51.45 1.78 -20.25
CA CYS A 197 -50.32 2.71 -20.53
C CYS A 197 -50.14 3.11 -22.01
N ASP A 198 -50.21 4.41 -22.32
CA ASP A 198 -49.77 5.21 -23.51
C ASP A 198 -50.39 6.65 -23.39
N ASP A 199 -49.99 7.76 -24.04
CA ASP A 199 -48.68 8.27 -24.52
C ASP A 199 -48.75 9.84 -24.74
N ASN A 200 -47.93 10.46 -25.59
CA ASN A 200 -47.38 11.83 -25.50
C ASN A 200 -48.09 13.04 -26.20
N THR A 201 -48.02 14.22 -25.53
CA THR A 201 -47.81 15.65 -25.98
C THR A 201 -48.62 16.47 -27.04
N ILE A 202 -49.11 17.65 -26.58
CA ILE A 202 -49.09 19.07 -27.13
C ILE A 202 -49.82 19.46 -28.46
N ILE A 203 -50.64 20.55 -28.45
CA ILE A 203 -50.59 21.80 -29.31
C ILE A 203 -51.89 22.68 -29.22
N GLU A 204 -51.71 24.01 -28.98
CA GLU A 204 -52.53 25.25 -29.29
C GLU A 204 -54.08 25.29 -29.13
N GLU A 205 -54.80 26.39 -28.81
CA GLU A 205 -54.60 27.87 -28.59
C GLU A 205 -55.76 28.35 -27.60
N PRO A 206 -56.26 29.63 -27.44
CA PRO A 206 -55.88 30.97 -27.92
C PRO A 206 -55.82 32.10 -26.82
N THR A 207 -56.01 33.38 -27.20
CA THR A 207 -56.01 34.64 -26.39
C THR A 207 -57.11 35.63 -26.90
N PRO A 208 -57.18 36.98 -26.67
CA PRO A 208 -56.52 37.94 -25.74
C PRO A 208 -57.45 39.04 -25.10
N ASP A 209 -56.88 39.93 -24.25
CA ASP A 209 -56.98 41.44 -24.24
C ASP A 209 -56.49 42.00 -22.87
N ALA A 210 -55.42 42.81 -22.73
CA ALA A 210 -55.12 44.21 -23.15
C ALA A 210 -55.62 45.27 -22.12
N LEU A 211 -54.91 46.35 -21.71
CA LEU A 211 -53.94 47.28 -22.37
C LEU A 211 -52.89 47.90 -21.40
N THR A 212 -51.91 48.65 -21.93
CA THR A 212 -50.97 49.60 -21.24
C THR A 212 -50.97 50.99 -21.93
N PRO A 213 -50.23 52.03 -21.46
CA PRO A 213 -48.84 52.27 -21.93
C PRO A 213 -47.90 53.02 -20.92
N THR A 214 -46.82 53.65 -21.43
CA THR A 214 -45.64 54.27 -20.76
C THR A 214 -45.86 55.77 -20.38
N ASP A 215 -44.92 56.61 -19.88
CA ASP A 215 -43.44 56.69 -19.99
C ASP A 215 -42.77 57.60 -18.90
N GLU A 216 -41.45 57.86 -19.03
CA GLU A 216 -40.56 58.80 -18.27
C GLU A 216 -40.01 58.40 -16.87
N ALA A 217 -38.67 58.26 -16.79
CA ALA A 217 -37.85 58.42 -15.58
C ALA A 217 -36.37 58.71 -15.95
N CYS A 218 -35.61 59.37 -15.06
CA CYS A 218 -34.16 59.63 -15.23
C CYS A 218 -33.39 59.47 -13.91
N GLU A 219 -32.06 59.34 -14.00
CA GLU A 219 -31.10 58.91 -12.97
C GLU A 219 -30.63 60.03 -11.97
N PRO A 220 -29.67 59.82 -11.03
CA PRO A 220 -29.62 58.85 -9.90
C PRO A 220 -28.95 59.39 -8.58
N GLU A 221 -28.69 58.51 -7.60
CA GLU A 221 -27.55 58.55 -6.63
C GLU A 221 -27.49 59.70 -5.54
N PRO A 222 -26.56 59.69 -4.55
CA PRO A 222 -26.18 58.59 -3.63
C PRO A 222 -25.98 59.00 -2.14
N THR A 223 -25.42 58.07 -1.35
CA THR A 223 -24.77 58.20 -0.01
C THR A 223 -23.53 59.16 -0.02
N PRO A 224 -22.84 59.59 1.10
CA PRO A 224 -22.59 58.89 2.38
C PRO A 224 -22.41 59.75 3.68
N LYS A 225 -21.70 59.19 4.69
CA LYS A 225 -21.23 59.80 5.98
C LYS A 225 -19.84 60.49 5.78
N PRO A 226 -19.03 60.88 6.82
CA PRO A 226 -19.23 61.18 8.27
C PRO A 226 -18.48 62.47 8.78
N VAL A 227 -18.33 62.65 10.12
CA VAL A 227 -17.17 63.25 10.88
C VAL A 227 -17.25 64.68 11.50
N GLU A 228 -16.90 64.74 12.81
CA GLU A 228 -16.34 65.83 13.69
C GLU A 228 -17.08 67.10 14.21
N LYS A 229 -16.89 67.33 15.54
CA LYS A 229 -16.62 68.60 16.30
C LYS A 229 -17.67 69.75 16.30
N ALA A 230 -17.76 70.62 17.32
CA ALA A 230 -17.32 70.64 18.73
C ALA A 230 -18.07 71.77 19.50
N ASP A 231 -17.94 71.82 20.83
CA ASP A 231 -18.33 72.92 21.76
C ASP A 231 -19.85 73.28 21.85
N GLY A 232 -20.40 73.83 22.95
CA GLY A 232 -19.88 74.08 24.30
C GLY A 232 -20.87 74.88 25.21
N ILE A 233 -20.54 75.04 26.50
CA ILE A 233 -21.08 76.05 27.46
C ILE A 233 -22.53 75.89 28.01
N SER A 234 -22.67 75.01 29.01
CA SER A 234 -23.19 75.22 30.40
C SER A 234 -24.12 76.40 30.82
N VAL A 235 -25.06 76.14 31.77
CA VAL A 235 -25.30 76.83 33.10
C VAL A 235 -26.79 76.82 33.59
N VAL A 236 -27.05 76.16 34.74
CA VAL A 236 -27.95 76.48 35.90
C VAL A 236 -29.44 76.86 35.63
N SER A 237 -30.46 76.19 36.21
CA SER A 237 -30.90 76.33 37.62
C SER A 237 -31.85 75.20 38.12
N SER A 238 -31.88 74.96 39.44
CA SER A 238 -32.83 74.09 40.18
C SER A 238 -33.73 74.95 41.12
N PRO A 239 -34.54 74.47 42.11
CA PRO A 239 -34.72 73.14 42.75
C PRO A 239 -36.04 72.45 42.27
N ASP A 240 -36.80 71.55 42.93
CA ASP A 240 -36.89 71.00 44.32
C ASP A 240 -37.59 69.59 44.24
N THR A 241 -38.09 68.79 45.22
CA THR A 241 -38.41 68.89 46.67
C THR A 241 -38.27 67.51 47.39
N VAL A 242 -38.23 67.51 48.73
CA VAL A 242 -38.35 66.39 49.70
C VAL A 242 -39.76 65.73 49.64
N ALA A 243 -40.07 64.46 49.97
CA ALA A 243 -39.61 63.42 50.92
C ALA A 243 -40.04 61.99 50.45
N SER A 244 -39.86 60.84 51.15
CA SER A 244 -38.87 60.30 52.11
C SER A 244 -39.38 58.93 52.66
N SER A 245 -38.57 58.21 53.46
CA SER A 245 -38.88 56.99 54.27
C SER A 245 -39.14 55.66 53.52
N ALA A 246 -38.50 54.51 53.84
CA ALA A 246 -37.31 54.22 54.69
C ALA A 246 -36.78 52.77 54.43
N ASN A 247 -35.64 52.43 55.03
CA ASN A 247 -35.05 51.08 55.25
C ASN A 247 -34.34 50.35 54.08
N ALA A 248 -33.07 50.70 53.86
CA ALA A 248 -31.96 49.77 53.62
C ALA A 248 -30.66 50.39 54.20
N SER A 249 -29.72 49.59 54.72
CA SER A 249 -28.81 50.07 55.79
C SER A 249 -27.30 50.07 55.52
N LEU A 250 -26.71 51.27 55.61
CA LEU A 250 -25.45 51.60 56.30
C LEU A 250 -24.08 51.05 55.86
N PHE A 251 -23.95 50.08 54.95
CA PHE A 251 -22.61 49.57 54.57
C PHE A 251 -21.81 50.47 53.61
N ASP A 252 -22.47 51.20 52.69
CA ASP A 252 -21.81 51.95 51.61
C ASP A 252 -21.11 53.27 52.01
N ARG A 253 -20.91 53.56 53.30
CA ARG A 253 -20.39 54.87 53.77
C ARG A 253 -19.13 54.86 54.62
N ILE A 254 -18.48 53.71 54.80
CA ILE A 254 -17.22 53.63 55.56
C ILE A 254 -15.96 53.69 54.65
N PHE A 255 -16.07 53.32 53.37
CA PHE A 255 -14.95 53.35 52.42
C PHE A 255 -15.08 54.44 51.35
N SER A 256 -15.12 55.70 51.81
CA SER A 256 -14.82 56.87 50.97
C SER A 256 -13.65 57.64 51.60
N SER A 257 -12.48 57.62 50.93
CA SER A 257 -11.34 58.47 51.28
C SER A 257 -10.68 59.02 50.02
N SER A 258 -9.98 60.16 50.17
CA SER A 258 -9.54 61.01 49.06
C SER A 258 -8.43 60.40 48.18
N PRO A 259 -8.30 60.86 46.92
CA PRO A 259 -7.39 60.26 45.95
C PRO A 259 -5.91 60.36 46.37
N ARG A 260 -5.19 59.26 46.20
CA ARG A 260 -3.72 59.19 46.16
C ARG A 260 -3.27 58.67 44.78
N PRO A 261 -2.03 58.96 44.36
CA PRO A 261 -1.66 58.93 42.94
C PRO A 261 -1.66 57.52 42.35
N THR A 262 -2.02 57.44 41.07
CA THR A 262 -1.93 56.22 40.25
C THR A 262 -0.48 55.83 40.02
N ILE A 263 0.10 55.07 40.95
CA ILE A 263 1.30 54.30 40.68
C ILE A 263 0.88 53.12 39.81
N THR A 264 1.21 53.18 38.52
CA THR A 264 1.09 52.02 37.63
C THR A 264 1.88 50.85 38.19
N PRO A 265 1.34 49.61 38.18
CA PRO A 265 2.10 48.45 38.63
C PRO A 265 3.36 48.30 37.76
N PRO A 266 4.51 47.89 38.33
CA PRO A 266 5.64 47.46 37.52
C PRO A 266 5.17 46.30 36.64
N ALA A 267 5.64 46.27 35.39
CA ALA A 267 5.38 45.13 34.52
C ALA A 267 5.90 43.84 35.18
N ALA A 268 5.26 42.70 34.85
CA ALA A 268 5.77 41.39 35.23
C ALA A 268 7.27 41.29 34.84
N PRO A 269 8.09 40.55 35.62
CA PRO A 269 9.51 40.43 35.31
C PRO A 269 9.68 39.99 33.86
N ILE A 270 10.66 40.57 33.18
CA ILE A 270 11.09 40.08 31.87
C ILE A 270 11.69 38.70 32.11
N VAL A 271 10.83 37.69 32.05
CA VAL A 271 11.22 36.33 31.66
C VAL A 271 12.11 36.52 30.46
N LEU A 272 13.33 35.96 30.53
CA LEU A 272 14.19 35.89 29.36
C LEU A 272 13.40 35.17 28.27
N GLN A 273 12.85 35.95 27.33
CA GLN A 273 12.60 35.47 26.00
C GLN A 273 13.96 34.97 25.53
N THR A 274 14.08 33.65 25.51
CA THR A 274 15.21 32.91 24.95
C THR A 274 15.63 33.63 23.67
N ASN A 275 16.88 34.12 23.65
CA ASN A 275 17.41 35.05 22.66
C ASN A 275 16.73 34.81 21.32
N LYS A 276 15.92 35.77 20.83
CA LYS A 276 15.20 35.65 19.54
C LYS A 276 16.18 35.08 18.54
N THR A 277 16.01 33.80 18.21
CA THR A 277 17.13 33.02 17.68
C THR A 277 17.58 33.68 16.39
N MET A 278 18.89 33.67 16.15
CA MET A 278 19.41 33.82 14.78
C MET A 278 18.48 33.04 13.85
N PRO A 279 17.96 33.63 12.74
CA PRO A 279 17.10 32.90 11.81
C PRO A 279 17.84 31.62 11.43
N GLY A 280 17.31 30.49 11.92
CA GLY A 280 18.14 29.33 12.24
C GLY A 280 18.62 28.62 10.99
N GLU A 281 19.88 28.89 10.62
CA GLU A 281 20.60 28.34 9.46
C GLU A 281 19.68 27.93 8.30
N SER A 282 18.93 28.91 7.78
CA SER A 282 18.44 28.82 6.42
C SER A 282 19.66 28.61 5.53
N LYS A 283 19.84 27.39 5.02
CA LYS A 283 20.91 26.99 4.10
C LYS A 283 20.72 27.59 2.71
N GLU A 284 20.57 28.91 2.66
CA GLU A 284 21.18 29.68 1.60
C GLU A 284 22.68 29.63 1.86
N ASP A 285 23.32 28.56 1.38
CA ASP A 285 24.76 28.53 1.09
C ASP A 285 25.04 29.43 -0.13
N GLY A 286 24.56 30.68 -0.01
CA GLY A 286 24.79 31.82 -0.88
C GLY A 286 26.07 32.54 -0.50
N GLY A 287 27.03 31.82 0.09
CA GLY A 287 28.42 32.18 -0.06
C GLY A 287 28.67 32.34 -1.56
N PHE A 288 28.90 33.57 -2.02
CA PHE A 288 29.17 33.83 -3.42
C PHE A 288 30.41 33.01 -3.81
N ALA A 289 30.16 31.87 -4.47
CA ALA A 289 31.18 31.01 -5.01
C ALA A 289 31.86 31.76 -6.14
N LEU A 290 32.79 32.63 -5.77
CA LEU A 290 33.65 33.39 -6.66
C LEU A 290 34.22 32.39 -7.67
N PRO A 291 33.85 32.49 -8.96
CA PRO A 291 34.40 31.59 -9.96
C PRO A 291 35.92 31.70 -9.85
N ARG A 292 36.58 30.57 -9.55
CA ARG A 292 38.01 30.57 -9.31
C ARG A 292 38.69 31.20 -10.53
N LEU A 293 39.75 31.97 -10.30
CA LEU A 293 40.35 32.76 -11.38
C LEU A 293 40.83 31.86 -12.56
N GLU A 294 41.15 30.60 -12.27
CA GLU A 294 41.47 29.51 -13.20
C GLU A 294 40.31 29.08 -14.13
N ASP A 295 39.04 29.31 -13.75
CA ASP A 295 37.87 29.04 -14.58
C ASP A 295 37.44 30.22 -15.44
N LEU A 296 37.81 31.45 -15.02
CA LEU A 296 37.38 32.70 -15.66
C LEU A 296 38.43 33.29 -16.62
N LEU A 297 39.68 32.81 -16.56
CA LEU A 297 40.81 33.23 -17.41
C LEU A 297 41.49 32.00 -18.04
N ARG A 298 40.77 31.26 -18.90
CA ARG A 298 41.29 30.01 -19.50
C ARG A 298 42.04 30.22 -20.82
N HIS A 299 41.83 31.35 -21.49
CA HIS A 299 42.47 31.70 -22.75
C HIS A 299 43.20 33.05 -22.63
N PRO A 300 44.29 33.30 -23.40
CA PRO A 300 45.05 34.55 -23.30
C PRO A 300 44.22 35.79 -23.65
N GLU A 301 43.17 35.63 -24.47
CA GLU A 301 42.20 36.68 -24.82
C GLU A 301 41.24 37.04 -23.67
N ASP A 302 41.17 36.24 -22.60
CA ASP A 302 40.39 36.57 -21.40
C ASP A 302 41.05 37.66 -20.55
N LEU A 303 42.34 37.96 -20.76
CA LEU A 303 43.08 38.98 -20.01
C LEU A 303 42.48 40.38 -20.18
N ASP A 304 41.89 40.70 -21.34
CA ASP A 304 41.22 41.98 -21.60
C ASP A 304 39.95 42.18 -20.74
N LYS A 305 39.44 41.12 -20.09
CA LYS A 305 38.30 41.18 -19.16
C LYS A 305 38.71 41.60 -17.75
N ILE A 306 40.01 41.54 -17.42
CA ILE A 306 40.54 41.87 -16.08
C ILE A 306 40.17 43.29 -15.62
N PRO A 307 40.24 44.36 -16.43
CA PRO A 307 39.84 45.71 -16.01
C PRO A 307 38.36 45.79 -15.61
N ALA A 308 37.47 45.13 -16.35
CA ALA A 308 36.04 45.09 -16.07
C ALA A 308 35.74 44.29 -14.80
N LEU A 309 36.33 43.09 -14.66
CA LEU A 309 36.22 42.26 -13.45
C LEU A 309 36.78 42.97 -12.22
N LYS A 310 37.90 43.70 -12.36
CA LYS A 310 38.48 44.52 -11.28
C LYS A 310 37.53 45.65 -10.87
N ALA A 311 36.88 46.32 -11.82
CA ALA A 311 35.86 47.34 -11.52
C ALA A 311 34.64 46.73 -10.82
N GLU A 312 34.16 45.58 -11.28
CA GLU A 312 33.03 44.86 -10.67
C GLU A 312 33.35 44.40 -9.24
N TYR A 313 34.51 43.77 -9.01
CA TYR A 313 34.95 43.37 -7.68
C TYR A 313 35.24 44.56 -6.76
N THR A 314 35.74 45.67 -7.28
CA THR A 314 35.89 46.92 -6.50
C THR A 314 34.51 47.45 -6.09
N ARG A 315 33.50 47.38 -6.97
CA ARG A 315 32.12 47.79 -6.65
C ARG A 315 31.44 46.84 -5.65
N LYS A 316 31.59 45.52 -5.82
CA LYS A 316 31.12 44.50 -4.87
C LYS A 316 31.78 44.68 -3.50
N LYS A 317 33.10 44.87 -3.45
CA LYS A 317 33.81 45.20 -2.22
C LYS A 317 33.29 46.49 -1.59
N ALA A 318 33.14 47.58 -2.36
CA ALA A 318 32.64 48.84 -1.81
C ALA A 318 31.23 48.73 -1.22
N ALA A 319 30.37 47.88 -1.81
CA ALA A 319 29.05 47.58 -1.27
C ALA A 319 29.12 46.74 0.03
N ILE A 320 29.95 45.70 0.06
CA ILE A 320 30.18 44.88 1.26
C ILE A 320 30.81 45.74 2.37
N ASP A 321 31.83 46.54 2.07
CA ASP A 321 32.46 47.46 3.02
C ASP A 321 31.47 48.52 3.53
N ALA A 322 30.45 48.91 2.76
CA ALA A 322 29.36 49.78 3.23
C ALA A 322 28.40 49.04 4.16
N GLN A 323 27.91 47.86 3.76
CA GLN A 323 27.03 47.01 4.57
C GLN A 323 27.69 46.59 5.89
N LEU A 324 29.00 46.31 5.87
CA LEU A 324 29.77 45.97 7.08
C LEU A 324 29.95 47.18 8.00
N ARG A 325 30.04 48.41 7.46
CA ARG A 325 30.10 49.64 8.27
C ARG A 325 28.76 49.97 8.91
N ASP A 326 27.64 49.85 8.20
CA ASP A 326 26.31 50.03 8.80
C ASP A 326 26.00 48.91 9.80
N GLY A 327 26.28 47.65 9.48
CA GLY A 327 26.12 46.53 10.42
C GLY A 327 26.97 46.68 11.69
N LEU A 328 28.24 47.11 11.55
CA LEU A 328 29.10 47.42 12.70
C LEU A 328 28.56 48.62 13.49
N ARG A 329 28.04 49.65 12.82
CA ARG A 329 27.43 50.83 13.46
C ARG A 329 26.18 50.44 14.26
N ASP A 330 25.27 49.66 13.70
CA ASP A 330 24.05 49.19 14.36
C ASP A 330 24.37 48.32 15.57
N GLN A 331 25.37 47.44 15.47
CA GLN A 331 25.86 46.65 16.61
C GLN A 331 26.49 47.54 17.69
N LEU A 332 27.33 48.51 17.32
CA LEU A 332 27.99 49.41 18.26
C LEU A 332 26.97 50.36 18.92
N GLU A 333 25.97 50.85 18.19
CA GLU A 333 24.88 51.64 18.77
C GLU A 333 23.99 50.78 19.67
N THR A 334 23.71 49.53 19.31
CA THR A 334 22.97 48.58 20.17
C THR A 334 23.73 48.28 21.46
N VAL A 335 25.05 48.09 21.39
CA VAL A 335 25.93 47.94 22.56
C VAL A 335 25.99 49.24 23.38
N GLN A 336 26.02 50.42 22.75
CA GLN A 336 25.98 51.69 23.48
C GLN A 336 24.63 51.89 24.18
N ARG A 337 23.51 51.54 23.53
CA ARG A 337 22.17 51.56 24.13
C ARG A 337 22.08 50.56 25.30
N SER A 338 22.59 49.34 25.17
CA SER A 338 22.54 48.35 26.25
C SER A 338 23.48 48.67 27.42
N ILE A 339 24.66 49.25 27.17
CA ILE A 339 25.55 49.77 28.23
C ILE A 339 24.88 50.94 28.97
N ASN A 340 24.22 51.85 28.24
CA ASN A 340 23.47 52.95 28.86
C ASN A 340 22.31 52.41 29.72
N GLN A 341 21.50 51.49 29.20
CA GLN A 341 20.40 50.84 29.94
C GLN A 341 20.88 50.01 31.14
N LEU A 342 22.03 49.33 31.03
CA LEU A 342 22.63 48.59 32.14
C LEU A 342 23.14 49.53 33.23
N LYS A 343 23.76 50.65 32.86
CA LYS A 343 24.22 51.69 33.79
C LYS A 343 23.05 52.41 34.47
N GLU A 344 21.97 52.66 33.74
CA GLU A 344 20.72 53.23 34.27
C GLU A 344 20.01 52.23 35.19
N SER A 345 19.89 50.96 34.81
CA SER A 345 19.40 49.87 35.66
C SER A 345 20.25 49.69 36.93
N GLN A 346 21.58 49.76 36.82
CA GLN A 346 22.48 49.69 37.96
C GLN A 346 22.28 50.89 38.90
N LYS A 347 22.13 52.10 38.34
CA LYS A 347 21.81 53.30 39.12
C LYS A 347 20.47 53.14 39.83
N LEU A 348 19.42 52.74 39.13
CA LEU A 348 18.09 52.52 39.70
C LEU A 348 18.12 51.46 40.82
N VAL A 349 18.84 50.35 40.65
CA VAL A 349 19.02 49.32 41.69
C VAL A 349 19.84 49.85 42.89
N MET A 350 20.82 50.74 42.68
CA MET A 350 21.53 51.41 43.78
C MET A 350 20.64 52.42 44.52
N ASP A 351 19.87 53.22 43.77
CA ASP A 351 18.94 54.22 44.30
C ASP A 351 17.81 53.54 45.09
N THR A 352 17.11 52.56 44.51
CA THR A 352 16.09 51.77 45.23
C THR A 352 16.68 51.01 46.42
N ARG A 353 17.95 50.60 46.38
CA ARG A 353 18.63 50.00 47.56
C ARG A 353 19.03 51.05 48.62
N ALA A 354 19.19 52.32 48.25
CA ALA A 354 19.31 53.42 49.19
C ALA A 354 17.94 53.75 49.79
N GLU A 355 16.91 53.95 48.96
CA GLU A 355 15.52 54.18 49.37
C GLU A 355 15.00 53.07 50.31
N LEU A 356 15.21 51.80 49.98
CA LEU A 356 14.82 50.68 50.86
C LEU A 356 15.57 50.68 52.20
N ARG A 357 16.84 51.13 52.24
CA ARG A 357 17.58 51.30 53.49
C ARG A 357 17.11 52.51 54.28
N ASP A 358 16.77 53.61 53.62
CA ASP A 358 16.24 54.79 54.28
C ASP A 358 14.80 54.55 54.77
N ILE A 359 14.00 53.74 54.08
CA ILE A 359 12.72 53.22 54.56
C ILE A 359 12.93 52.31 55.78
N ASP A 360 13.86 51.35 55.73
CA ASP A 360 14.18 50.47 56.87
C ASP A 360 14.69 51.28 58.08
N ARG A 361 15.55 52.29 57.83
CA ARG A 361 16.06 53.23 58.84
C ARG A 361 14.94 54.09 59.42
N LEU A 362 14.06 54.66 58.59
CA LEU A 362 12.90 55.44 59.03
C LEU A 362 11.86 54.56 59.77
N CYS A 363 11.73 53.28 59.40
CA CYS A 363 10.96 52.31 60.15
C CYS A 363 11.58 52.03 61.52
N ALA A 364 12.88 51.84 61.63
CA ALA A 364 13.57 51.68 62.91
C ALA A 364 13.51 52.97 63.77
N GLU A 365 13.72 54.15 63.16
CA GLU A 365 13.63 55.46 63.81
C GLU A 365 12.21 55.75 64.32
N SER A 366 11.16 55.40 63.56
CA SER A 366 9.76 55.54 64.00
C SER A 366 9.32 54.48 65.00
N GLN A 367 9.83 53.25 64.92
CA GLN A 367 9.67 52.23 65.98
C GLN A 367 10.30 52.67 67.29
N ALA A 368 11.42 53.39 67.26
CA ALA A 368 12.07 53.96 68.44
C ALA A 368 11.37 55.24 68.95
N ALA A 369 10.80 56.05 68.06
CA ALA A 369 10.10 57.29 68.42
C ALA A 369 8.69 57.05 69.03
N VAL A 370 8.01 55.98 68.62
CA VAL A 370 6.72 55.57 69.20
C VAL A 370 6.98 54.57 70.32
N GLY A 371 7.09 55.06 71.56
CA GLY A 371 7.54 54.25 72.72
C GLY A 371 6.78 52.95 72.97
N ASP A 372 5.51 52.86 72.55
CA ASP A 372 4.66 51.66 72.65
C ASP A 372 4.41 50.96 71.31
N PHE A 373 5.23 51.18 70.27
CA PHE A 373 5.04 50.55 68.95
C PHE A 373 4.92 49.02 69.03
N ALA A 374 5.72 48.37 69.88
CA ALA A 374 5.64 46.93 70.11
C ALA A 374 4.28 46.49 70.70
N GLN A 375 3.62 47.34 71.49
CA GLN A 375 2.27 47.10 71.99
C GLN A 375 1.23 47.32 70.90
N ILE A 376 1.40 48.34 70.06
CA ILE A 376 0.50 48.68 68.94
C ILE A 376 0.56 47.61 67.82
N ASP A 377 1.74 47.13 67.45
CA ASP A 377 1.89 46.01 66.51
C ASP A 377 1.32 44.70 67.11
N LYS A 378 1.55 44.43 68.40
CA LYS A 378 0.88 43.31 69.10
C LYS A 378 -0.63 43.46 69.07
N LEU A 379 -1.18 44.66 69.28
CA LEU A 379 -2.62 44.93 69.20
C LEU A 379 -3.17 44.77 67.77
N ALA A 380 -2.45 45.25 66.75
CA ALA A 380 -2.84 45.08 65.34
C ALA A 380 -2.79 43.60 64.90
N ARG A 381 -1.85 42.81 65.43
CA ARG A 381 -1.81 41.36 65.24
C ARG A 381 -2.96 40.66 65.98
N MET A 382 -3.24 41.06 67.22
CA MET A 382 -4.40 40.53 67.97
C MET A 382 -5.72 40.84 67.27
N HIS A 383 -5.90 42.05 66.71
CA HIS A 383 -7.09 42.41 65.92
C HIS A 383 -7.23 41.55 64.67
N ARG A 384 -6.18 41.46 63.83
CA ARG A 384 -6.21 40.62 62.61
C ARG A 384 -6.47 39.15 62.92
N ASN A 385 -5.85 38.62 63.98
CA ASN A 385 -6.08 37.24 64.41
C ASN A 385 -7.52 37.04 64.94
N PHE A 386 -8.06 37.99 65.69
CA PHE A 386 -9.44 37.95 66.19
C PHE A 386 -10.46 38.04 65.06
N GLU A 387 -10.21 38.92 64.09
CA GLU A 387 -11.00 39.11 62.87
C GLU A 387 -11.00 37.83 62.00
N ALA A 388 -9.83 37.22 61.76
CA ALA A 388 -9.73 35.93 61.09
C ALA A 388 -10.43 34.79 61.86
N THR A 389 -10.32 34.78 63.19
CA THR A 389 -11.02 33.80 64.06
C THR A 389 -12.53 33.98 64.01
N LEU A 390 -13.01 35.23 63.93
CA LEU A 390 -14.43 35.57 63.82
C LEU A 390 -14.99 35.17 62.46
N MET A 391 -14.23 35.38 61.38
CA MET A 391 -14.57 34.89 60.03
C MET A 391 -14.62 33.36 59.98
N MET A 392 -13.62 32.67 60.56
CA MET A 392 -13.62 31.20 60.68
C MET A 392 -14.85 30.69 61.46
N LYS A 393 -15.18 31.33 62.59
CA LYS A 393 -16.39 31.03 63.37
C LYS A 393 -17.66 31.18 62.53
N GLN A 394 -17.81 32.31 61.82
CA GLN A 394 -18.97 32.58 60.98
C GLN A 394 -19.11 31.56 59.84
N GLY A 395 -18.01 31.20 59.18
CA GLY A 395 -18.01 30.19 58.13
C GLY A 395 -18.36 28.78 58.64
N LEU A 396 -17.90 28.39 59.84
CA LEU A 396 -18.31 27.13 60.46
C LEU A 396 -19.80 27.14 60.85
N GLU A 397 -20.32 28.27 61.33
CA GLU A 397 -21.74 28.42 61.68
C GLU A 397 -22.68 28.47 60.46
N SER A 398 -22.24 29.02 59.32
CA SER A 398 -23.04 29.06 58.09
C SER A 398 -22.94 27.77 57.26
N PHE A 399 -21.83 27.02 57.38
CA PHE A 399 -21.46 25.90 56.49
C PHE A 399 -22.62 24.95 56.13
N HIS A 400 -23.36 24.43 57.12
CA HIS A 400 -24.46 23.49 56.86
C HIS A 400 -25.70 24.15 56.22
N SER A 401 -25.92 25.45 56.46
CA SER A 401 -26.98 26.21 55.79
C SER A 401 -26.61 26.52 54.34
N ASP A 402 -25.35 26.87 54.09
CA ASP A 402 -24.83 27.12 52.73
C ASP A 402 -24.82 25.82 51.91
N LEU A 403 -24.52 24.68 52.55
CA LEU A 403 -24.53 23.36 51.91
C LEU A 403 -25.96 22.91 51.56
N ALA A 404 -26.93 23.07 52.47
CA ALA A 404 -28.32 22.72 52.21
C ALA A 404 -28.95 23.58 51.08
N GLU A 405 -28.53 24.84 50.92
CA GLU A 405 -28.94 25.68 49.78
C GLU A 405 -28.35 25.18 48.46
N ILE A 406 -27.11 24.64 48.46
CA ILE A 406 -26.52 24.01 47.27
C ILE A 406 -27.29 22.73 46.91
N GLU A 407 -27.61 21.87 47.88
CA GLU A 407 -28.43 20.67 47.66
C GLU A 407 -29.79 21.04 47.04
N ARG A 408 -30.43 22.11 47.54
CA ARG A 408 -31.68 22.64 46.99
C ARG A 408 -31.53 23.10 45.53
N LEU A 409 -30.44 23.81 45.20
CA LEU A 409 -30.16 24.30 43.84
C LEU A 409 -29.85 23.17 42.86
N LEU A 410 -29.17 22.11 43.30
CA LEU A 410 -28.92 20.90 42.50
C LEU A 410 -30.21 20.07 42.30
N GLN A 411 -31.09 20.03 43.30
CA GLN A 411 -32.38 19.36 43.18
C GLN A 411 -33.31 20.06 42.16
N GLU A 412 -33.27 21.39 42.08
CA GLU A 412 -33.94 22.14 41.01
C GLU A 412 -33.36 21.84 39.61
N ASP A 413 -32.02 21.69 39.50
CA ASP A 413 -31.36 21.33 38.23
C ASP A 413 -31.58 19.85 37.83
N ASP A 414 -31.96 18.96 38.76
CA ASP A 414 -32.41 17.59 38.47
C ASP A 414 -33.84 17.53 37.89
N GLU A 415 -34.68 18.55 38.12
CA GLU A 415 -36.01 18.65 37.50
C GLU A 415 -35.93 19.15 36.03
N ASP A 416 -34.89 19.92 35.67
CA ASP A 416 -34.60 20.37 34.30
C ASP A 416 -33.14 20.11 33.90
N LEU A 417 -32.83 18.83 33.68
CA LEU A 417 -31.52 18.34 33.23
C LEU A 417 -31.07 18.83 31.84
N GLU A 418 -31.95 19.44 31.04
CA GLU A 418 -31.58 19.98 29.72
C GLU A 418 -31.12 21.44 29.81
N ASN A 419 -31.72 22.24 30.71
CA ASN A 419 -31.31 23.62 30.92
C ASN A 419 -30.30 23.80 32.06
N GLN A 420 -30.47 23.13 33.21
CA GLN A 420 -29.65 23.33 34.42
C GLN A 420 -29.39 24.83 34.73
N PRO A 421 -30.44 25.63 35.04
CA PRO A 421 -30.31 27.06 35.27
C PRO A 421 -29.38 27.43 36.44
N ASN A 422 -29.33 26.60 37.49
CA ASN A 422 -28.59 26.90 38.73
C ASN A 422 -27.11 26.51 38.69
N LEU A 423 -26.67 25.71 37.72
CA LEU A 423 -25.32 25.13 37.62
C LEU A 423 -24.17 26.11 37.92
N LEU A 424 -24.26 27.36 37.43
CA LEU A 424 -23.23 28.38 37.68
C LEU A 424 -23.28 28.93 39.12
N ASN A 425 -24.46 29.02 39.72
CA ASN A 425 -24.63 29.42 41.12
C ASN A 425 -24.14 28.32 42.06
N ALA A 426 -24.52 27.06 41.79
CA ALA A 426 -24.05 25.88 42.50
C ALA A 426 -22.52 25.76 42.40
N HIS A 427 -21.93 25.89 41.21
CA HIS A 427 -20.47 25.88 41.01
C HIS A 427 -19.75 26.93 41.87
N MET A 428 -20.26 28.16 41.88
CA MET A 428 -19.66 29.27 42.64
C MET A 428 -19.81 29.09 44.15
N ALA A 429 -20.92 28.52 44.62
CA ALA A 429 -21.15 28.22 46.04
C ALA A 429 -20.30 27.03 46.51
N ILE A 430 -20.30 25.91 45.78
CA ILE A 430 -19.42 24.75 46.01
C ILE A 430 -17.94 25.19 46.03
N THR A 431 -17.53 26.07 45.11
CA THR A 431 -16.17 26.59 45.07
C THR A 431 -15.79 27.38 46.32
N ARG A 432 -16.71 28.15 46.91
CA ARG A 432 -16.49 28.84 48.20
C ARG A 432 -16.38 27.86 49.37
N LEU A 433 -17.25 26.85 49.43
CA LEU A 433 -17.20 25.85 50.51
C LEU A 433 -15.94 24.97 50.43
N ARG A 434 -15.51 24.59 49.21
CA ARG A 434 -14.21 23.94 48.98
C ARG A 434 -13.05 24.82 49.43
N ASP A 435 -13.04 26.10 49.03
CA ASP A 435 -12.00 27.05 49.42
C ASP A 435 -11.92 27.25 50.95
N PHE A 436 -13.08 27.35 51.62
CA PHE A 436 -13.17 27.48 53.08
C PHE A 436 -12.70 26.23 53.82
N ARG A 437 -13.12 25.03 53.38
CA ARG A 437 -12.62 23.74 53.89
C ARG A 437 -11.11 23.65 53.76
N ASP A 438 -10.59 23.91 52.55
CA ASP A 438 -9.17 23.79 52.25
C ASP A 438 -8.34 24.81 53.07
N GLU A 439 -8.88 26.01 53.37
CA GLU A 439 -8.26 26.97 54.31
C GLU A 439 -8.32 26.51 55.77
N ALA A 440 -9.46 25.99 56.26
CA ALA A 440 -9.58 25.49 57.63
C ALA A 440 -8.64 24.30 57.90
N MET A 441 -8.53 23.38 56.94
CA MET A 441 -7.59 22.26 57.00
C MET A 441 -6.12 22.72 56.91
N ASP A 442 -5.81 23.74 56.11
CA ASP A 442 -4.48 24.36 56.07
C ASP A 442 -4.09 24.96 57.43
N GLN A 443 -4.98 25.72 58.05
CA GLN A 443 -4.74 26.37 59.33
C GLN A 443 -4.45 25.35 60.45
N ILE A 444 -5.20 24.25 60.54
CA ILE A 444 -4.97 23.21 61.57
C ILE A 444 -3.78 22.29 61.24
N SER A 445 -3.46 22.05 59.96
CA SER A 445 -2.24 21.32 59.60
C SER A 445 -0.97 22.03 60.08
N LYS A 446 -1.03 23.36 60.21
CA LYS A 446 0.05 24.25 60.65
C LYS A 446 0.05 24.53 62.16
N SER A 447 -0.98 24.14 62.92
CA SER A 447 -0.96 24.28 64.38
C SER A 447 -0.19 23.15 65.06
N PRO A 448 0.43 23.42 66.24
CA PRO A 448 1.16 22.41 67.00
C PRO A 448 0.24 21.44 67.74
N ASP A 449 -1.01 21.83 67.99
CA ASP A 449 -2.11 20.95 68.38
C ASP A 449 -2.91 20.59 67.12
N ARG A 450 -3.29 19.31 67.02
CA ARG A 450 -4.07 18.72 65.91
C ARG A 450 -5.27 17.91 66.41
N SER A 451 -5.60 18.00 67.70
CA SER A 451 -6.69 17.25 68.32
C SER A 451 -8.05 17.48 67.63
N SER A 452 -8.30 18.67 67.09
CA SER A 452 -9.53 19.03 66.36
C SER A 452 -9.50 18.71 64.86
N GLU A 453 -8.41 18.15 64.31
CA GLU A 453 -8.27 17.87 62.87
C GLU A 453 -9.33 16.85 62.41
N ALA A 454 -9.55 15.79 63.20
CA ALA A 454 -10.59 14.80 62.95
C ALA A 454 -12.01 15.39 62.99
N THR A 455 -12.28 16.33 63.91
CA THR A 455 -13.61 16.97 64.04
C THR A 455 -13.91 17.89 62.86
N LEU A 456 -12.91 18.56 62.29
CA LEU A 456 -13.09 19.34 61.05
C LEU A 456 -13.35 18.41 59.85
N VAL A 457 -12.65 17.27 59.74
CA VAL A 457 -12.91 16.28 58.68
C VAL A 457 -14.35 15.73 58.78
N GLU A 458 -14.84 15.44 59.98
CA GLU A 458 -16.23 15.01 60.22
C GLU A 458 -17.24 16.12 59.85
N TRP A 459 -16.99 17.37 60.25
CA TRP A 459 -17.84 18.54 59.93
C TRP A 459 -17.97 18.78 58.42
N PHE A 460 -16.87 18.63 57.69
CA PHE A 460 -16.82 18.85 56.24
C PHE A 460 -17.23 17.63 55.40
N GLN A 461 -17.47 16.46 56.00
CA GLN A 461 -17.76 15.20 55.30
C GLN A 461 -18.97 15.28 54.35
N GLY A 462 -19.98 16.10 54.70
CA GLY A 462 -21.18 16.29 53.86
C GLY A 462 -20.91 16.96 52.51
N LEU A 463 -19.74 17.59 52.31
CA LEU A 463 -19.45 18.32 51.06
C LEU A 463 -19.13 17.38 49.89
N ASP A 464 -18.45 16.25 50.13
CA ASP A 464 -17.96 15.39 49.05
C ASP A 464 -19.10 14.69 48.26
N PRO A 465 -20.24 14.26 48.85
CA PRO A 465 -21.41 13.80 48.10
C PRO A 465 -22.05 14.88 47.21
N VAL A 466 -22.15 16.12 47.70
CA VAL A 466 -22.69 17.27 46.93
C VAL A 466 -21.75 17.62 45.76
N ILE A 467 -20.43 17.42 45.97
CA ILE A 467 -19.42 17.49 44.92
C ILE A 467 -19.63 16.41 43.86
N GLU A 468 -19.85 15.14 44.24
CA GLU A 468 -20.12 14.07 43.25
C GLU A 468 -21.40 14.33 42.45
N TRP A 469 -22.46 14.88 43.06
CA TRP A 469 -23.72 15.22 42.38
C TRP A 469 -23.53 16.32 41.32
N PHE A 470 -22.83 17.40 41.67
CA PHE A 470 -22.48 18.46 40.71
C PHE A 470 -21.53 17.96 39.60
N ASP A 471 -20.56 17.11 39.94
CA ASP A 471 -19.64 16.51 38.97
C ASP A 471 -20.40 15.56 38.01
N ASP A 472 -21.41 14.82 38.48
CA ASP A 472 -22.33 13.98 37.67
C ASP A 472 -23.21 14.86 36.73
N HIS A 473 -23.71 16.03 37.17
CA HIS A 473 -24.37 17.01 36.29
C HIS A 473 -23.42 17.49 35.18
N LEU A 474 -22.23 17.94 35.56
CA LEU A 474 -21.20 18.44 34.64
C LEU A 474 -20.79 17.38 33.60
N GLY A 475 -20.64 16.13 34.01
CA GLY A 475 -20.35 14.99 33.13
C GLY A 475 -21.46 14.73 32.11
N THR A 476 -22.72 14.75 32.56
CA THR A 476 -23.90 14.58 31.69
C THR A 476 -23.95 15.66 30.61
N ALA A 477 -23.76 16.92 31.00
CA ALA A 477 -23.72 18.06 30.09
C ALA A 477 -22.57 17.99 29.06
N CYS A 478 -21.41 17.46 29.46
CA CYS A 478 -20.28 17.26 28.53
C CYS A 478 -20.55 16.17 27.49
N MET A 479 -21.21 15.06 27.88
CA MET A 479 -21.57 13.98 26.95
C MET A 479 -22.62 14.40 25.92
N ASN A 480 -23.62 15.17 26.35
CA ASN A 480 -24.75 15.58 25.49
C ASN A 480 -24.46 16.87 24.68
N LEU A 481 -23.23 17.37 24.69
CA LEU A 481 -22.89 18.70 24.19
C LEU A 481 -23.22 18.94 22.71
N ILE A 482 -23.06 17.92 21.85
CA ILE A 482 -23.44 18.00 20.43
C ILE A 482 -24.97 18.15 20.28
N GLN A 483 -25.74 17.41 21.08
CA GLN A 483 -27.21 17.48 21.07
C GLN A 483 -27.69 18.84 21.58
N LEU A 484 -27.10 19.38 22.66
CA LEU A 484 -27.44 20.70 23.20
C LEU A 484 -27.19 21.84 22.19
N VAL A 485 -26.20 21.71 21.30
CA VAL A 485 -25.99 22.66 20.18
C VAL A 485 -27.01 22.44 19.06
N GLN A 486 -27.42 21.20 18.78
CA GLN A 486 -28.42 20.88 17.76
C GLN A 486 -29.86 21.28 18.18
N SER A 487 -30.18 21.21 19.47
CA SER A 487 -31.42 21.76 20.08
C SER A 487 -31.40 23.29 20.24
N ASP A 488 -30.34 23.98 19.77
CA ASP A 488 -30.10 25.42 19.92
C ASP A 488 -30.07 25.94 21.38
N ASN A 489 -29.80 25.08 22.38
CA ASN A 489 -29.68 25.49 23.78
C ASN A 489 -28.33 26.14 24.10
N ARG A 490 -28.08 27.28 23.46
CA ARG A 490 -26.86 28.11 23.64
C ARG A 490 -26.65 28.51 25.09
N SER A 491 -27.73 28.63 25.88
CA SER A 491 -27.67 29.09 27.27
C SER A 491 -26.90 28.10 28.16
N MET A 492 -27.16 26.80 28.00
CA MET A 492 -26.51 25.75 28.77
C MET A 492 -25.07 25.52 28.30
N VAL A 493 -24.83 25.52 26.97
CA VAL A 493 -23.48 25.43 26.40
C VAL A 493 -22.57 26.54 26.93
N VAL A 494 -23.09 27.76 27.08
CA VAL A 494 -22.34 28.90 27.67
C VAL A 494 -22.15 28.73 29.18
N ARG A 495 -23.16 28.30 29.96
CA ARG A 495 -22.98 28.00 31.40
C ARG A 495 -21.86 26.98 31.62
N LEU A 496 -21.90 25.86 30.90
CA LEU A 496 -20.88 24.81 30.95
C LEU A 496 -19.48 25.35 30.59
N ALA A 497 -19.36 26.10 29.50
CA ALA A 497 -18.09 26.66 29.06
C ALA A 497 -17.52 27.68 30.07
N VAL A 498 -18.38 28.49 30.72
CA VAL A 498 -17.97 29.44 31.78
C VAL A 498 -17.47 28.72 33.02
N VAL A 499 -18.18 27.69 33.50
CA VAL A 499 -17.74 26.86 34.65
C VAL A 499 -16.35 26.29 34.36
N ILE A 500 -16.19 25.53 33.27
CA ILE A 500 -14.92 24.87 32.92
C ILE A 500 -13.79 25.88 32.70
N HIS A 501 -14.05 27.05 32.10
CA HIS A 501 -13.04 28.09 31.91
C HIS A 501 -12.64 28.81 33.21
N SER A 502 -13.59 29.02 34.12
CA SER A 502 -13.30 29.59 35.43
C SER A 502 -12.36 28.67 36.24
N GLU A 503 -12.58 27.36 36.14
CA GLU A 503 -11.78 26.34 36.81
C GLU A 503 -10.44 26.10 36.15
N GLU A 504 -10.35 26.06 34.81
CA GLU A 504 -9.08 26.11 34.07
C GLU A 504 -8.21 27.29 34.54
N LYS A 505 -8.83 28.46 34.74
CA LYS A 505 -8.16 29.67 35.23
C LYS A 505 -7.82 29.60 36.71
N ASN A 506 -8.47 28.76 37.51
CA ASN A 506 -8.14 28.53 38.92
C ASN A 506 -6.99 27.52 39.06
N ASP A 507 -7.11 26.36 38.41
CA ASP A 507 -6.08 25.32 38.34
C ASP A 507 -4.75 25.87 37.81
N ALA A 508 -4.78 26.73 36.79
CA ALA A 508 -3.58 27.38 36.26
C ALA A 508 -2.87 28.30 37.28
N LYS A 509 -3.61 29.02 38.15
CA LYS A 509 -3.01 29.80 39.24
C LYS A 509 -2.39 28.88 40.29
N VAL A 510 -3.12 27.84 40.68
CA VAL A 510 -2.70 26.86 41.69
C VAL A 510 -1.40 26.18 41.26
N LYS A 511 -1.35 25.70 40.01
CA LYS A 511 -0.14 25.10 39.43
C LYS A 511 1.05 26.08 39.42
N ALA A 512 0.85 27.31 38.93
CA ALA A 512 1.92 28.32 38.90
C ALA A 512 2.43 28.71 40.29
N LEU A 513 1.56 28.72 41.31
CA LEU A 513 1.94 28.95 42.71
C LEU A 513 2.73 27.77 43.29
N GLN A 514 2.31 26.52 43.03
CA GLN A 514 3.04 25.32 43.45
C GLN A 514 4.42 25.21 42.77
N GLU A 515 4.52 25.61 41.51
CA GLU A 515 5.77 25.67 40.73
C GLU A 515 6.72 26.73 41.30
N ALA A 516 6.22 27.96 41.53
CA ALA A 516 6.99 29.03 42.18
C ALA A 516 7.42 28.70 43.63
N GLN A 517 6.62 27.95 44.39
CA GLN A 517 7.00 27.46 45.72
C GLN A 517 8.13 26.42 45.66
N LYS A 518 8.16 25.55 44.65
CA LYS A 518 9.23 24.55 44.45
C LYS A 518 10.54 25.20 44.00
N ASP A 519 10.49 26.04 42.97
CA ASP A 519 11.69 26.63 42.38
C ASP A 519 12.37 27.64 43.31
N HIS A 520 11.62 28.24 44.22
CA HIS A 520 12.07 29.34 45.09
C HIS A 520 11.74 29.13 46.57
N GLU A 521 11.89 27.90 47.09
CA GLU A 521 11.65 27.50 48.49
C GLU A 521 12.19 28.52 49.53
N TYR A 522 13.41 29.02 49.34
CA TYR A 522 14.03 30.01 50.23
C TYR A 522 13.29 31.36 50.24
N LEU A 523 12.73 31.82 49.11
CA LEU A 523 11.95 33.05 49.03
C LEU A 523 10.52 32.84 49.52
N ALA A 524 9.90 31.70 49.20
CA ALA A 524 8.58 31.31 49.70
C ALA A 524 8.55 31.32 51.23
N SER A 525 9.60 30.81 51.89
CA SER A 525 9.72 30.83 53.36
C SER A 525 9.74 32.24 53.99
N ARG A 526 10.17 33.27 53.25
CA ARG A 526 10.24 34.66 53.73
C ARG A 526 8.97 35.46 53.46
N PHE A 527 8.29 35.21 52.34
CA PHE A 527 7.07 35.94 51.98
C PHE A 527 5.82 35.21 52.50
N LYS A 528 5.35 35.59 53.69
CA LYS A 528 4.11 35.04 54.27
C LYS A 528 2.86 35.21 53.39
N SER A 529 2.85 36.18 52.47
CA SER A 529 1.83 36.37 51.45
C SER A 529 1.84 35.32 50.31
N MET A 530 2.88 34.48 50.25
CA MET A 530 3.02 33.37 49.30
C MET A 530 2.53 32.02 49.88
N ASN A 531 2.25 31.97 51.19
CA ASN A 531 1.65 30.82 51.87
C ASN A 531 0.12 30.80 51.67
N ILE A 532 -0.31 30.67 50.41
CA ILE A 532 -1.65 30.17 50.12
C ILE A 532 -1.66 28.67 50.47
N GLY A 533 -2.73 28.19 51.12
CA GLY A 533 -2.87 26.79 51.51
C GLY A 533 -2.90 25.82 50.31
N PRO A 534 -2.84 24.49 50.54
CA PRO A 534 -2.72 23.47 49.51
C PRO A 534 -4.04 23.27 48.74
N LYS A 535 -4.44 24.30 47.99
CA LYS A 535 -5.54 24.20 47.03
C LYS A 535 -5.26 23.08 46.04
N THR A 536 -6.23 22.20 45.88
CA THR A 536 -6.16 21.05 44.98
C THR A 536 -6.46 21.46 43.54
N ILE A 537 -5.77 20.82 42.59
CA ILE A 537 -6.07 20.95 41.15
C ILE A 537 -7.28 20.07 40.84
N ARG A 538 -8.31 20.63 40.21
CA ARG A 538 -9.64 20.00 40.03
C ARG A 538 -9.77 19.27 38.70
N GLY A 539 -9.07 19.72 37.65
CA GLY A 539 -8.89 18.97 36.40
C GLY A 539 -10.11 18.93 35.46
N TYR A 540 -11.16 19.73 35.71
CA TYR A 540 -12.38 19.73 34.89
C TYR A 540 -12.14 19.94 33.40
N LYS A 541 -11.10 20.69 33.00
CA LYS A 541 -10.77 20.87 31.59
C LYS A 541 -10.23 19.59 30.92
N GLU A 542 -9.52 18.73 31.66
CA GLU A 542 -9.09 17.43 31.15
C GLU A 542 -10.28 16.46 31.07
N ASN A 543 -11.16 16.49 32.07
CA ASN A 543 -12.35 15.65 32.12
C ASN A 543 -13.35 15.99 30.99
N PHE A 544 -13.46 17.27 30.63
CA PHE A 544 -14.17 17.73 29.43
C PHE A 544 -13.60 17.12 28.14
N LEU A 545 -12.28 17.07 27.97
CA LEU A 545 -11.66 16.47 26.77
C LEU A 545 -11.90 14.96 26.73
N LYS A 546 -11.78 14.28 27.87
CA LYS A 546 -12.10 12.85 28.01
C LYS A 546 -13.58 12.54 27.71
N ALA A 547 -14.50 13.44 28.06
CA ALA A 547 -15.92 13.27 27.72
C ALA A 547 -16.18 13.33 26.21
N ILE A 548 -15.45 14.19 25.47
CA ILE A 548 -15.49 14.21 23.99
C ILE A 548 -14.97 12.88 23.41
N GLU A 549 -13.85 12.38 23.95
CA GLU A 549 -13.27 11.08 23.57
C GLU A 549 -14.26 9.94 23.83
N PHE A 550 -14.87 9.85 25.02
CA PHE A 550 -15.84 8.80 25.36
C PHE A 550 -17.13 8.87 24.53
N TYR A 551 -17.65 10.07 24.22
CA TYR A 551 -18.80 10.23 23.33
C TYR A 551 -18.49 9.66 21.93
N ALA A 552 -17.35 10.07 21.35
CA ALA A 552 -16.92 9.58 20.04
C ALA A 552 -16.66 8.06 20.06
N GLN A 553 -16.05 7.53 21.13
CA GLN A 553 -15.74 6.10 21.26
C GLN A 553 -16.99 5.21 21.12
N GLY A 554 -18.12 5.60 21.74
CA GLY A 554 -19.39 4.86 21.58
C GLY A 554 -19.91 4.85 20.14
N GLN A 555 -19.73 5.94 19.40
CA GLN A 555 -20.11 6.02 17.98
C GLN A 555 -19.15 5.22 17.07
N PHE A 556 -17.85 5.23 17.38
CA PHE A 556 -16.84 4.42 16.66
C PHE A 556 -17.05 2.92 16.85
N GLU A 557 -17.45 2.45 18.04
CA GLU A 557 -17.71 1.02 18.28
C GLU A 557 -18.99 0.56 17.57
N SER A 558 -20.08 1.34 17.62
CA SER A 558 -21.29 1.05 16.81
C SER A 558 -21.00 1.10 15.30
N THR A 559 -20.08 1.97 14.87
CA THR A 559 -19.61 2.02 13.47
C THR A 559 -18.79 0.77 13.09
N LYS A 560 -18.02 0.21 14.03
CA LYS A 560 -17.21 -1.01 13.87
C LYS A 560 -18.06 -2.27 13.68
N GLU A 561 -19.12 -2.44 14.47
CA GLU A 561 -20.08 -3.54 14.28
C GLU A 561 -20.71 -3.49 12.87
N ILE A 562 -21.17 -2.31 12.43
CA ILE A 562 -21.78 -2.13 11.10
C ILE A 562 -20.80 -2.38 9.96
N PHE A 563 -19.54 -1.97 10.11
CA PHE A 563 -18.49 -2.16 9.10
C PHE A 563 -18.03 -3.62 8.95
N LEU A 564 -18.02 -4.39 10.05
CA LEU A 564 -17.69 -5.81 10.01
C LEU A 564 -18.82 -6.67 9.40
N ASP A 565 -20.08 -6.24 9.52
CA ASP A 565 -21.24 -6.85 8.84
C ASP A 565 -21.30 -6.51 7.34
N ASP A 566 -21.02 -5.25 6.97
CA ASP A 566 -21.12 -4.77 5.58
C ASP A 566 -20.11 -3.63 5.30
N PRO A 567 -19.01 -3.94 4.59
CA PRO A 567 -17.97 -2.97 4.25
C PRO A 567 -18.47 -1.76 3.41
N ASP A 568 -19.47 -1.95 2.55
CA ASP A 568 -20.01 -0.88 1.69
C ASP A 568 -20.81 0.16 2.48
N LYS A 569 -21.21 -0.15 3.72
CA LYS A 569 -21.85 0.80 4.63
C LYS A 569 -20.86 1.79 5.27
N LEU A 570 -19.55 1.60 5.19
CA LEU A 570 -18.50 2.44 5.83
C LEU A 570 -18.68 3.95 5.58
N GLU A 571 -19.04 4.34 4.35
CA GLU A 571 -19.27 5.74 4.00
C GLU A 571 -20.57 6.32 4.61
N LYS A 572 -21.56 5.47 4.86
CA LYS A 572 -22.88 5.84 5.41
C LYS A 572 -22.84 5.88 6.95
N SER A 573 -22.13 4.94 7.58
CA SER A 573 -21.99 4.88 9.04
C SER A 573 -21.26 6.11 9.57
N PHE A 574 -20.12 6.50 8.98
CA PHE A 574 -19.38 7.71 9.36
C PHE A 574 -20.07 9.06 9.05
N LYS A 575 -21.38 9.09 8.72
CA LYS A 575 -22.11 10.35 8.53
C LYS A 575 -22.18 11.19 9.81
N TRP A 576 -22.25 10.57 11.00
CA TRP A 576 -22.26 11.28 12.29
C TRP A 576 -20.99 12.13 12.47
N PHE A 577 -19.82 11.56 12.20
CA PHE A 577 -18.50 12.19 12.36
C PHE A 577 -18.40 13.55 11.66
N PHE A 578 -18.83 13.65 10.40
CA PHE A 578 -18.79 14.91 9.66
C PHE A 578 -19.90 15.88 10.06
N ASN A 579 -21.06 15.38 10.48
CA ASN A 579 -22.15 16.20 11.02
C ASN A 579 -21.74 16.87 12.35
N ASP A 580 -21.05 16.15 13.23
CA ASP A 580 -20.57 16.65 14.52
C ASP A 580 -19.54 17.76 14.32
N LEU A 581 -18.53 17.52 13.47
CA LEU A 581 -17.53 18.54 13.14
C LEU A 581 -18.17 19.78 12.50
N PHE A 582 -19.19 19.62 11.65
CA PHE A 582 -19.97 20.74 11.12
C PHE A 582 -20.76 21.48 12.22
N THR A 583 -21.39 20.76 13.14
CA THR A 583 -22.10 21.30 14.31
C THR A 583 -21.17 22.13 15.21
N VAL A 584 -19.96 21.64 15.46
CA VAL A 584 -18.92 22.34 16.24
C VAL A 584 -18.43 23.60 15.50
N ARG A 585 -18.28 23.53 14.17
CA ARG A 585 -17.79 24.64 13.33
C ARG A 585 -18.75 25.83 13.35
N GLU A 586 -20.02 25.61 13.02
CA GLU A 586 -21.00 26.68 12.83
C GLU A 586 -21.69 27.08 14.15
N GLY A 587 -22.06 26.12 15.00
CA GLY A 587 -22.79 26.38 16.25
C GLY A 587 -21.88 26.67 17.44
N MET A 588 -20.98 25.74 17.77
CA MET A 588 -20.25 25.76 19.05
C MET A 588 -19.13 26.80 19.11
N GLN A 589 -18.48 27.12 17.98
CA GLN A 589 -17.29 27.99 17.96
C GLN A 589 -17.55 29.41 18.49
N SER A 590 -18.79 29.90 18.41
CA SER A 590 -19.20 31.22 18.92
C SER A 590 -19.46 31.26 20.43
N LEU A 591 -19.73 30.10 21.05
CA LEU A 591 -20.22 29.95 22.43
C LEU A 591 -19.10 29.68 23.45
N MET A 592 -17.88 29.37 22.98
CA MET A 592 -16.76 28.95 23.82
C MET A 592 -15.57 29.94 23.80
N PRO A 593 -14.70 29.91 24.83
CA PRO A 593 -13.51 30.76 24.88
C PRO A 593 -12.60 30.56 23.65
N LYS A 594 -12.33 31.64 22.90
CA LYS A 594 -11.46 31.62 21.70
C LYS A 594 -10.09 30.99 21.94
N LYS A 595 -9.56 31.08 23.18
CA LYS A 595 -8.31 30.42 23.62
C LYS A 595 -8.30 28.91 23.33
N TRP A 596 -9.45 28.24 23.45
CA TRP A 596 -9.54 26.79 23.29
C TRP A 596 -9.48 26.33 21.82
N ASN A 597 -9.73 27.22 20.85
CA ASN A 597 -9.87 26.87 19.43
C ASN A 597 -10.72 25.59 19.23
N ILE A 598 -11.93 25.58 19.78
CA ILE A 598 -12.71 24.35 20.03
C ILE A 598 -12.90 23.48 18.78
N TYR A 599 -13.04 24.10 17.61
CA TYR A 599 -13.16 23.38 16.34
C TYR A 599 -11.89 22.62 15.95
N LYS A 600 -10.70 23.20 16.21
CA LYS A 600 -9.45 22.44 16.08
C LYS A 600 -9.39 21.32 17.12
N THR A 601 -9.66 21.58 18.40
CA THR A 601 -9.60 20.56 19.45
C THR A 601 -10.50 19.35 19.15
N TYR A 602 -11.73 19.56 18.69
CA TYR A 602 -12.59 18.48 18.23
C TYR A 602 -12.00 17.75 17.02
N THR A 603 -11.50 18.48 16.03
CA THR A 603 -10.91 17.89 14.83
C THR A 603 -9.70 17.02 15.18
N ASP A 604 -8.77 17.52 16.00
CA ASP A 604 -7.55 16.80 16.41
C ASP A 604 -7.91 15.48 17.15
N ILE A 605 -8.88 15.54 18.08
CA ILE A 605 -9.37 14.34 18.81
C ILE A 605 -10.03 13.35 17.86
N TYR A 606 -11.01 13.81 17.06
CA TYR A 606 -11.77 12.96 16.13
C TYR A 606 -10.87 12.34 15.06
N HIS A 607 -9.90 13.11 14.55
CA HIS A 607 -8.94 12.65 13.56
C HIS A 607 -7.98 11.59 14.13
N ARG A 608 -7.41 11.82 15.32
CA ARG A 608 -6.61 10.81 16.03
C ARG A 608 -7.43 9.53 16.26
N MET A 609 -8.69 9.63 16.70
CA MET A 609 -9.54 8.46 16.89
C MET A 609 -9.89 7.74 15.58
N MET A 610 -10.04 8.45 14.46
CA MET A 610 -10.21 7.84 13.12
C MET A 610 -8.95 7.09 12.69
N HIS A 611 -7.77 7.66 12.92
CA HIS A 611 -6.48 7.00 12.72
C HIS A 611 -6.36 5.73 13.56
N ASP A 612 -6.53 5.85 14.89
CA ASP A 612 -6.40 4.73 15.83
C ASP A 612 -7.43 3.61 15.54
N TRP A 613 -8.60 3.96 14.98
CA TRP A 613 -9.64 3.03 14.54
C TRP A 613 -9.29 2.34 13.21
N LEU A 614 -8.70 3.03 12.23
CA LEU A 614 -8.27 2.42 10.98
C LEU A 614 -7.04 1.53 11.18
N ILE A 615 -6.03 1.99 11.92
CA ILE A 615 -4.80 1.22 12.17
C ILE A 615 -5.08 -0.13 12.84
N GLN A 616 -6.09 -0.21 13.73
CA GLN A 616 -6.57 -1.48 14.30
C GLN A 616 -6.96 -2.56 13.27
N PHE A 617 -7.39 -2.17 12.06
CA PHE A 617 -7.69 -3.10 10.97
C PHE A 617 -6.50 -3.27 10.01
N VAL A 618 -5.66 -2.25 9.85
CA VAL A 618 -4.44 -2.30 9.02
C VAL A 618 -3.34 -3.18 9.65
N ASP A 619 -3.39 -3.37 10.97
CA ASP A 619 -2.54 -4.30 11.73
C ASP A 619 -3.19 -5.69 11.97
N ASP A 620 -4.39 -5.95 11.42
CA ASP A 620 -5.06 -7.26 11.52
C ASP A 620 -4.78 -8.12 10.29
N ASP A 621 -3.80 -9.03 10.41
CA ASP A 621 -3.44 -10.05 9.42
C ASP A 621 -4.62 -10.95 8.97
N GLN A 622 -5.77 -10.92 9.65
CA GLN A 622 -6.97 -11.71 9.34
C GLN A 622 -8.13 -10.87 8.77
N LEU A 623 -7.92 -9.58 8.51
CA LEU A 623 -8.94 -8.70 7.93
C LEU A 623 -9.47 -9.25 6.57
N PRO A 624 -10.80 -9.41 6.39
CA PRO A 624 -11.34 -9.89 5.12
C PRO A 624 -11.02 -8.94 3.95
N ALA A 625 -10.77 -9.52 2.78
CA ALA A 625 -10.35 -8.77 1.58
C ALA A 625 -11.33 -7.65 1.17
N ALA A 626 -12.64 -7.80 1.45
CA ALA A 626 -13.63 -6.76 1.22
C ALA A 626 -13.47 -5.56 2.17
N ASN A 627 -13.23 -5.81 3.46
CA ASN A 627 -12.97 -4.78 4.47
C ASN A 627 -11.67 -4.02 4.18
N MET A 628 -10.61 -4.73 3.80
CA MET A 628 -9.34 -4.11 3.36
C MET A 628 -9.56 -3.18 2.16
N LEU A 629 -10.33 -3.62 1.15
CA LEU A 629 -10.62 -2.78 -0.02
C LEU A 629 -11.47 -1.54 0.33
N ALA A 630 -12.47 -1.70 1.21
CA ALA A 630 -13.28 -0.58 1.68
C ALA A 630 -12.46 0.48 2.43
N ILE A 631 -11.44 0.07 3.19
CA ILE A 631 -10.47 0.99 3.84
C ILE A 631 -9.60 1.71 2.80
N ILE A 632 -9.07 1.00 1.80
CA ILE A 632 -8.29 1.59 0.70
C ILE A 632 -9.13 2.65 -0.05
N HIS A 633 -10.41 2.40 -0.29
CA HIS A 633 -11.32 3.39 -0.87
C HIS A 633 -11.80 4.49 0.09
N TRP A 634 -11.50 4.40 1.38
CA TRP A 634 -11.90 5.40 2.38
C TRP A 634 -10.87 6.51 2.57
N SER A 635 -9.57 6.26 2.37
CA SER A 635 -8.48 7.24 2.56
C SER A 635 -8.74 8.55 1.78
N GLU A 636 -8.89 8.45 0.46
CA GLU A 636 -9.13 9.59 -0.44
C GLU A 636 -10.48 10.27 -0.14
N LYS A 637 -11.54 9.49 0.12
CA LYS A 637 -12.87 10.00 0.48
C LYS A 637 -12.86 10.78 1.79
N TYR A 638 -12.12 10.31 2.79
CA TYR A 638 -11.96 10.96 4.08
C TYR A 638 -11.31 12.34 3.92
N TYR A 639 -10.14 12.41 3.28
CA TYR A 639 -9.47 13.69 3.04
C TYR A 639 -10.30 14.63 2.15
N THR A 640 -11.02 14.11 1.16
CA THR A 640 -11.97 14.89 0.33
C THR A 640 -13.12 15.49 1.15
N LYS A 641 -13.57 14.82 2.22
CA LYS A 641 -14.60 15.36 3.14
C LYS A 641 -14.01 16.35 4.14
N MET A 642 -12.81 16.08 4.67
CA MET A 642 -12.10 17.03 5.56
C MET A 642 -11.75 18.34 4.85
N ALA A 643 -11.38 18.28 3.57
CA ALA A 643 -11.16 19.45 2.72
C ALA A 643 -12.41 20.32 2.57
N LYS A 644 -13.61 19.71 2.44
CA LYS A 644 -14.90 20.44 2.40
C LYS A 644 -15.25 21.09 3.73
N LEU A 645 -14.82 20.51 4.86
CA LEU A 645 -14.97 21.11 6.18
C LEU A 645 -13.98 22.27 6.42
N GLY A 646 -12.86 22.32 5.68
CA GLY A 646 -11.89 23.43 5.66
C GLY A 646 -10.46 23.05 6.04
N TRP A 647 -10.17 21.76 6.27
CA TRP A 647 -8.86 21.26 6.69
C TRP A 647 -8.03 20.77 5.50
N LYS A 648 -6.73 21.09 5.46
CA LYS A 648 -5.81 20.48 4.49
C LYS A 648 -5.24 19.21 5.08
N GLN A 649 -4.85 18.27 4.21
CA GLN A 649 -4.17 17.04 4.61
C GLN A 649 -2.90 17.32 5.46
N ALA A 650 -2.16 18.39 5.15
CA ALA A 650 -0.97 18.78 5.93
C ALA A 650 -1.27 19.38 7.32
N ASP A 651 -2.53 19.73 7.61
CA ASP A 651 -2.97 20.19 8.95
C ASP A 651 -3.46 19.03 9.84
N LEU A 652 -3.58 17.82 9.25
CA LEU A 652 -4.09 16.58 9.84
C LEU A 652 -2.92 15.61 10.03
N VAL A 653 -2.51 15.39 11.28
CA VAL A 653 -1.35 14.58 11.67
C VAL A 653 -1.72 13.71 12.87
N PRO A 654 -1.43 12.40 12.90
CA PRO A 654 -0.74 11.57 11.88
C PRO A 654 -1.51 11.44 10.56
N ASN A 655 -0.94 10.80 9.53
CA ASN A 655 -1.78 10.43 8.38
C ASN A 655 -2.80 9.39 8.86
N VAL A 656 -4.07 9.52 8.47
CA VAL A 656 -5.18 8.63 8.83
C VAL A 656 -4.90 7.11 8.65
N ILE A 657 -3.92 6.74 7.83
CA ILE A 657 -3.36 5.36 7.71
C ILE A 657 -1.83 5.33 7.56
N ASP A 658 -1.10 6.30 8.15
CA ASP A 658 0.39 6.35 8.18
C ASP A 658 1.10 6.13 6.82
N ASP A 659 0.51 6.63 5.73
CA ASP A 659 0.96 6.44 4.33
C ASP A 659 1.01 4.96 3.86
N ARG A 660 0.52 4.00 4.66
CA ARG A 660 0.54 2.54 4.39
C ARG A 660 -0.45 2.06 3.33
N GLU A 661 -1.12 2.97 2.60
CA GLU A 661 -2.01 2.60 1.49
C GLU A 661 -1.27 1.75 0.44
N GLY A 662 -0.02 2.09 0.14
CA GLY A 662 0.82 1.33 -0.79
C GLY A 662 1.29 -0.04 -0.26
N GLU A 663 1.07 -0.34 1.02
CA GLU A 663 1.27 -1.67 1.62
C GLU A 663 -0.04 -2.47 1.50
N LEU A 664 -1.14 -1.94 2.03
CA LEU A 664 -2.49 -2.49 1.91
C LEU A 664 -2.86 -2.91 0.48
N VAL A 665 -2.56 -2.06 -0.51
CA VAL A 665 -2.79 -2.34 -1.94
C VAL A 665 -1.94 -3.51 -2.45
N ARG A 666 -0.71 -3.67 -1.96
CA ARG A 666 0.13 -4.84 -2.29
C ARG A 666 -0.41 -6.08 -1.62
N ASP A 667 -0.81 -6.01 -0.35
CA ASP A 667 -1.19 -7.19 0.42
C ASP A 667 -2.58 -7.71 0.02
N TRP A 668 -3.50 -6.82 -0.32
CA TRP A 668 -4.76 -7.18 -0.99
C TRP A 668 -4.52 -7.84 -2.36
N ARG A 669 -3.60 -7.32 -3.18
CA ARG A 669 -3.18 -7.99 -4.43
C ARG A 669 -2.51 -9.34 -4.16
N ASN A 670 -1.65 -9.43 -3.15
CA ASN A 670 -0.94 -10.66 -2.79
C ASN A 670 -1.94 -11.74 -2.31
N LEU A 671 -3.03 -11.35 -1.66
CA LEU A 671 -4.15 -12.23 -1.28
C LEU A 671 -4.84 -12.82 -2.52
N ILE A 672 -5.15 -12.01 -3.54
CA ILE A 672 -5.70 -12.50 -4.83
C ILE A 672 -4.71 -13.42 -5.53
N ILE A 673 -3.43 -13.05 -5.61
CA ILE A 673 -2.38 -13.89 -6.23
C ILE A 673 -2.25 -15.24 -5.49
N LYS A 674 -2.30 -15.24 -4.16
CA LYS A 674 -2.28 -16.46 -3.35
C LYS A 674 -3.53 -17.32 -3.60
N ALA A 675 -4.72 -16.74 -3.62
CA ALA A 675 -5.96 -17.47 -3.91
C ALA A 675 -5.95 -18.10 -5.32
N LEU A 676 -5.40 -17.37 -6.31
CA LEU A 676 -5.15 -17.85 -7.67
C LEU A 676 -4.16 -19.03 -7.68
N ASP A 677 -2.97 -18.88 -7.11
CA ASP A 677 -1.93 -19.93 -7.09
C ASP A 677 -2.45 -21.19 -6.34
N GLU A 678 -3.13 -21.02 -5.20
CA GLU A 678 -3.76 -22.12 -4.45
C GLU A 678 -4.89 -22.83 -5.21
N TRP A 679 -5.63 -22.12 -6.07
CA TRP A 679 -6.67 -22.74 -6.90
C TRP A 679 -6.09 -23.43 -8.13
N MET A 680 -5.10 -22.83 -8.79
CA MET A 680 -4.35 -23.43 -9.90
C MET A 680 -3.70 -24.75 -9.48
N GLU A 681 -3.10 -24.81 -8.29
CA GLU A 681 -2.53 -26.05 -7.74
C GLU A 681 -3.61 -27.09 -7.42
N ARG A 682 -4.74 -26.71 -6.80
CA ARG A 682 -5.87 -27.64 -6.54
C ARG A 682 -6.43 -28.25 -7.82
N MET A 683 -6.56 -27.45 -8.88
CA MET A 683 -7.00 -27.95 -10.19
C MET A 683 -5.94 -28.88 -10.79
N PHE A 684 -4.67 -28.48 -10.78
CA PHE A 684 -3.56 -29.30 -11.28
C PHE A 684 -3.41 -30.64 -10.55
N VAL A 685 -3.54 -30.67 -9.22
CA VAL A 685 -3.55 -31.90 -8.41
C VAL A 685 -4.72 -32.81 -8.79
N THR A 686 -5.89 -32.24 -9.10
CA THR A 686 -7.07 -32.98 -9.55
C THR A 686 -6.83 -33.62 -10.91
N ASP A 687 -6.40 -32.82 -11.90
CA ASP A 687 -6.09 -33.32 -13.25
C ASP A 687 -4.99 -34.40 -13.22
N LYS A 688 -3.91 -34.14 -12.48
CA LYS A 688 -2.78 -35.05 -12.30
C LYS A 688 -3.21 -36.39 -11.70
N LYS A 689 -4.16 -36.38 -10.76
CA LYS A 689 -4.73 -37.60 -10.19
C LYS A 689 -5.48 -38.40 -11.25
N SER A 690 -6.46 -37.81 -11.93
CA SER A 690 -7.22 -38.50 -12.97
C SER A 690 -6.34 -39.01 -14.12
N PHE A 691 -5.35 -38.22 -14.55
CA PHE A 691 -4.39 -38.65 -15.57
C PHE A 691 -3.52 -39.85 -15.11
N LEU A 692 -2.98 -39.82 -13.89
CA LEU A 692 -2.15 -40.93 -13.36
C LEU A 692 -2.97 -42.19 -13.05
N GLU A 693 -4.23 -42.03 -12.64
CA GLU A 693 -5.18 -43.14 -12.48
C GLU A 693 -5.75 -43.64 -13.81
N ARG A 694 -5.42 -42.98 -14.93
CA ARG A 694 -5.91 -43.26 -16.31
C ARG A 694 -7.44 -43.26 -16.38
N ASP A 695 -8.05 -42.33 -15.65
CA ASP A 695 -9.49 -42.14 -15.56
C ASP A 695 -10.08 -41.70 -16.91
N ALA A 696 -11.02 -42.49 -17.43
CA ALA A 696 -11.74 -42.20 -18.66
C ALA A 696 -12.92 -41.24 -18.43
N GLU A 697 -13.47 -41.18 -17.21
CA GLU A 697 -14.58 -40.27 -16.87
C GLU A 697 -14.11 -38.81 -16.70
N ALA A 698 -12.80 -38.57 -16.62
CA ALA A 698 -12.22 -37.22 -16.64
C ALA A 698 -12.09 -36.61 -18.05
N LEU A 699 -12.14 -37.45 -19.09
CA LEU A 699 -12.19 -37.02 -20.49
C LEU A 699 -13.63 -36.83 -20.95
N ASP A 700 -13.83 -35.98 -21.95
CA ASP A 700 -15.10 -35.77 -22.65
C ASP A 700 -14.88 -35.59 -24.15
N THR A 701 -15.97 -35.60 -24.91
CA THR A 701 -15.99 -35.32 -26.35
C THR A 701 -16.80 -34.04 -26.61
N ASN A 702 -16.16 -33.02 -27.20
CA ASN A 702 -16.83 -31.77 -27.58
C ASN A 702 -17.92 -32.04 -28.63
N PRO A 703 -18.92 -31.16 -28.85
CA PRO A 703 -19.94 -31.35 -29.88
C PRO A 703 -19.40 -31.58 -31.30
N ASP A 704 -18.17 -31.13 -31.58
CA ASP A 704 -17.46 -31.31 -32.86
C ASP A 704 -16.74 -32.67 -33.00
N GLY A 705 -16.75 -33.51 -31.96
CA GLY A 705 -16.10 -34.83 -31.93
C GLY A 705 -14.73 -34.87 -31.25
N TYR A 706 -14.17 -33.74 -30.80
CA TYR A 706 -12.79 -33.70 -30.26
C TYR A 706 -12.70 -34.07 -28.78
N PHE A 707 -11.69 -34.86 -28.40
CA PHE A 707 -11.38 -35.16 -26.99
C PHE A 707 -10.97 -33.90 -26.20
N ARG A 708 -11.43 -33.82 -24.94
CA ARG A 708 -11.26 -32.70 -23.99
C ARG A 708 -11.02 -33.22 -22.57
N ILE A 709 -10.29 -32.46 -21.75
CA ILE A 709 -10.29 -32.64 -20.29
C ILE A 709 -11.42 -31.77 -19.70
N LYS A 710 -12.32 -32.37 -18.90
CA LYS A 710 -13.52 -31.70 -18.37
C LYS A 710 -13.23 -30.41 -17.58
N THR A 711 -12.06 -30.33 -16.94
CA THR A 711 -11.64 -29.20 -16.10
C THR A 711 -11.17 -27.96 -16.85
N LEU A 712 -10.95 -28.01 -18.18
CA LEU A 712 -10.47 -26.85 -18.95
C LEU A 712 -11.44 -25.66 -18.89
N GLY A 713 -12.75 -25.92 -18.92
CA GLY A 713 -13.77 -24.87 -18.80
C GLY A 713 -13.78 -24.20 -17.42
N ASP A 714 -13.59 -24.97 -16.35
CA ASP A 714 -13.49 -24.47 -14.98
C ASP A 714 -12.22 -23.62 -14.77
N LEU A 715 -11.09 -24.05 -15.34
CA LEU A 715 -9.81 -23.33 -15.30
C LEU A 715 -9.96 -21.88 -15.76
N TRP A 716 -10.53 -21.69 -16.95
CA TRP A 716 -10.71 -20.36 -17.52
C TRP A 716 -11.86 -19.57 -16.86
N ARG A 717 -12.88 -20.25 -16.31
CA ARG A 717 -13.91 -19.56 -15.51
C ARG A 717 -13.32 -18.97 -14.22
N MET A 718 -12.49 -19.71 -13.49
CA MET A 718 -11.87 -19.18 -12.27
C MET A 718 -10.86 -18.06 -12.57
N LEU A 719 -10.09 -18.14 -13.66
CA LEU A 719 -9.23 -17.04 -14.09
C LEU A 719 -10.03 -15.75 -14.33
N TYR A 720 -11.22 -15.86 -14.93
CA TYR A 720 -12.15 -14.75 -15.09
C TYR A 720 -12.75 -14.26 -13.74
N GLU A 721 -13.10 -15.16 -12.82
CA GLU A 721 -13.59 -14.80 -11.48
C GLU A 721 -12.53 -14.04 -10.65
N GLN A 722 -11.26 -14.47 -10.67
CA GLN A 722 -10.15 -13.76 -10.01
C GLN A 722 -9.81 -12.42 -10.70
N LEU A 723 -10.03 -12.33 -12.02
CA LEU A 723 -9.84 -11.10 -12.78
C LEU A 723 -10.91 -10.05 -12.45
N LEU A 724 -12.18 -10.47 -12.29
CA LEU A 724 -13.25 -9.62 -11.77
C LEU A 724 -12.95 -9.16 -10.34
N ALA A 725 -12.43 -10.04 -9.48
CA ALA A 725 -12.01 -9.67 -8.13
C ALA A 725 -10.92 -8.59 -8.15
N ALA A 726 -9.90 -8.71 -9.02
CA ALA A 726 -8.88 -7.67 -9.20
C ALA A 726 -9.48 -6.35 -9.74
N GLY A 727 -10.37 -6.43 -10.74
CA GLY A 727 -11.05 -5.27 -11.32
C GLY A 727 -11.94 -4.50 -10.34
N ALA A 728 -12.49 -5.18 -9.33
CA ALA A 728 -13.30 -4.55 -8.28
C ALA A 728 -12.53 -3.46 -7.48
N SER A 729 -11.19 -3.50 -7.48
CA SER A 729 -10.37 -2.46 -6.85
C SER A 729 -10.35 -1.11 -7.56
N GLN A 730 -10.82 -1.04 -8.81
CA GLN A 730 -10.73 0.15 -9.66
C GLN A 730 -9.28 0.68 -9.81
N ARG A 731 -8.27 -0.17 -9.54
CA ARG A 731 -6.85 0.17 -9.50
C ARG A 731 -6.03 -0.66 -10.49
N THR A 732 -5.49 0.00 -11.50
CA THR A 732 -4.70 -0.65 -12.57
C THR A 732 -3.42 -1.28 -12.05
N ASP A 733 -2.80 -0.72 -10.99
CA ASP A 733 -1.57 -1.25 -10.37
C ASP A 733 -1.79 -2.59 -9.64
N VAL A 734 -3.04 -2.92 -9.30
CA VAL A 734 -3.43 -4.26 -8.85
C VAL A 734 -3.77 -5.17 -10.03
N ALA A 735 -4.65 -4.72 -10.94
CA ALA A 735 -5.10 -5.52 -12.08
C ALA A 735 -3.91 -6.01 -12.94
N GLU A 736 -2.98 -5.12 -13.30
CA GLU A 736 -1.75 -5.45 -14.04
C GLU A 736 -0.92 -6.52 -13.31
N GLY A 737 -0.79 -6.42 -11.98
CA GLY A 737 -0.03 -7.37 -11.16
C GLY A 737 -0.70 -8.74 -10.99
N VAL A 738 -2.04 -8.80 -11.01
CA VAL A 738 -2.80 -10.06 -11.02
C VAL A 738 -2.73 -10.72 -12.41
N VAL A 739 -2.84 -9.96 -13.49
CA VAL A 739 -2.67 -10.46 -14.86
C VAL A 739 -1.25 -11.01 -15.10
N ASP A 740 -0.22 -10.36 -14.57
CA ASP A 740 1.16 -10.89 -14.60
C ASP A 740 1.30 -12.22 -13.83
N ALA A 741 0.56 -12.40 -12.73
CA ALA A 741 0.50 -13.67 -12.01
C ALA A 741 -0.27 -14.76 -12.77
N MET A 742 -1.35 -14.40 -13.49
CA MET A 742 -2.08 -15.32 -14.36
C MET A 742 -1.21 -15.80 -15.53
N PHE A 743 -0.46 -14.91 -16.19
CA PHE A 743 0.50 -15.31 -17.22
C PHE A 743 1.56 -16.27 -16.68
N ARG A 744 2.12 -16.01 -15.48
CA ARG A 744 3.04 -16.92 -14.79
C ARG A 744 2.40 -18.28 -14.52
N ALA A 745 1.18 -18.31 -14.00
CA ALA A 745 0.48 -19.55 -13.63
C ALA A 745 0.14 -20.41 -14.86
N LEU A 746 -0.31 -19.79 -15.96
CA LEU A 746 -0.56 -20.48 -17.24
C LEU A 746 0.71 -21.08 -17.84
N LYS A 747 1.82 -20.33 -17.87
CA LYS A 747 3.13 -20.83 -18.34
C LYS A 747 3.68 -21.96 -17.46
N ASN A 748 3.49 -21.85 -16.13
CA ASN A 748 3.85 -22.92 -15.21
C ASN A 748 3.02 -24.19 -15.49
N ARG A 749 1.69 -24.05 -15.70
CA ARG A 749 0.82 -25.18 -16.07
C ARG A 749 1.30 -25.87 -17.34
N GLN A 750 1.61 -25.13 -18.42
CA GLN A 750 2.18 -25.70 -19.66
C GLN A 750 3.45 -26.52 -19.37
N SER A 751 4.45 -25.92 -18.71
CA SER A 751 5.74 -26.56 -18.42
C SER A 751 5.62 -27.82 -17.56
N VAL A 752 4.79 -27.78 -16.51
CA VAL A 752 4.61 -28.90 -15.57
C VAL A 752 3.86 -30.07 -16.23
N TRP A 753 2.83 -29.79 -17.03
CA TRP A 753 2.14 -30.83 -17.82
C TRP A 753 3.04 -31.46 -18.88
N GLN A 754 3.80 -30.65 -19.62
CA GLN A 754 4.75 -31.14 -20.62
C GLN A 754 5.80 -32.07 -19.99
N THR A 755 6.30 -31.72 -18.79
CA THR A 755 7.20 -32.56 -18.01
C THR A 755 6.51 -33.88 -17.62
N MET A 756 5.31 -33.82 -17.03
CA MET A 756 4.58 -35.00 -16.56
C MET A 756 4.27 -36.01 -17.68
N LEU A 757 3.79 -35.53 -18.84
CA LEU A 757 3.51 -36.39 -19.99
C LEU A 757 4.79 -37.06 -20.51
N SER A 758 5.90 -36.32 -20.58
CA SER A 758 7.19 -36.85 -21.00
C SER A 758 7.72 -37.93 -20.04
N GLU A 759 7.55 -37.72 -18.72
CA GLU A 759 7.93 -38.69 -17.69
C GLU A 759 7.08 -39.98 -17.73
N GLU A 760 5.77 -39.88 -17.97
CA GLU A 760 4.91 -41.06 -18.14
C GLU A 760 5.25 -41.83 -19.43
N CYS A 761 5.38 -41.14 -20.56
CA CYS A 761 5.69 -41.78 -21.85
C CYS A 761 7.06 -42.47 -21.82
N ALA A 762 8.05 -41.90 -21.12
CA ALA A 762 9.39 -42.49 -20.99
C ALA A 762 9.38 -43.90 -20.35
N LYS A 763 8.37 -44.24 -19.54
CA LYS A 763 8.26 -45.59 -18.90
C LYS A 763 8.13 -46.70 -19.93
N TYR A 764 7.34 -46.47 -20.99
CA TYR A 764 7.04 -47.45 -22.04
C TYR A 764 8.25 -47.75 -22.95
N LYS A 765 9.26 -46.86 -22.96
CA LYS A 765 10.51 -47.03 -23.73
C LYS A 765 11.50 -48.02 -23.09
N SER A 766 11.23 -48.52 -21.88
CA SER A 766 12.18 -49.35 -21.13
C SER A 766 12.40 -50.72 -21.80
N PRO A 767 13.67 -51.13 -22.08
CA PRO A 767 13.98 -52.47 -22.58
C PRO A 767 13.51 -53.59 -21.64
N ASN A 768 13.43 -53.31 -20.34
CA ASN A 768 12.96 -54.26 -19.32
C ASN A 768 11.54 -53.93 -18.82
N GLY A 769 10.78 -53.06 -19.50
CA GLY A 769 9.35 -52.89 -19.23
C GLY A 769 8.60 -54.18 -19.56
N ASP A 770 7.85 -54.71 -18.61
CA ASP A 770 7.13 -55.97 -18.78
C ASP A 770 5.86 -55.72 -19.61
N ILE A 771 5.75 -56.38 -20.76
CA ILE A 771 4.71 -56.09 -21.78
C ILE A 771 3.30 -56.44 -21.27
N SER A 772 3.22 -57.20 -20.17
CA SER A 772 2.01 -57.48 -19.40
C SER A 772 1.36 -56.26 -18.74
N ASP A 773 2.11 -55.16 -18.54
CA ASP A 773 1.63 -53.94 -17.89
C ASP A 773 1.12 -52.85 -18.87
N ASN A 774 0.81 -53.21 -20.12
CA ASN A 774 0.13 -52.33 -21.11
C ASN A 774 -1.30 -51.86 -20.70
N LYS A 775 -1.73 -52.07 -19.45
CA LYS A 775 -2.95 -51.48 -18.89
C LYS A 775 -2.80 -49.95 -18.87
N GLY A 776 -3.79 -49.24 -19.39
CA GLY A 776 -3.73 -47.77 -19.46
C GLY A 776 -2.90 -47.22 -20.63
N PHE A 777 -2.46 -48.06 -21.59
CA PHE A 777 -1.73 -47.60 -22.78
C PHE A 777 -2.64 -46.80 -23.74
N GLN A 778 -3.77 -47.39 -24.15
CA GLN A 778 -4.80 -46.68 -24.93
C GLN A 778 -5.22 -45.39 -24.22
N GLN A 779 -5.49 -45.47 -22.91
CA GLN A 779 -5.89 -44.31 -22.11
C GLN A 779 -4.79 -43.24 -22.10
N LEU A 780 -3.51 -43.59 -22.04
CA LEU A 780 -2.42 -42.61 -22.17
C LEU A 780 -2.42 -41.92 -23.54
N GLN A 781 -2.72 -42.66 -24.61
CA GLN A 781 -2.88 -42.11 -25.96
C GLN A 781 -4.11 -41.18 -26.06
N ASP A 782 -5.26 -41.59 -25.51
CA ASP A 782 -6.47 -40.76 -25.41
C ASP A 782 -6.20 -39.45 -24.67
N TRP A 783 -5.49 -39.52 -23.53
CA TRP A 783 -5.06 -38.36 -22.74
C TRP A 783 -4.05 -37.47 -23.49
N LEU A 784 -3.14 -38.02 -24.29
CA LEU A 784 -2.21 -37.23 -25.13
C LEU A 784 -2.97 -36.43 -26.20
N ILE A 785 -3.96 -37.04 -26.86
CA ILE A 785 -4.81 -36.37 -27.86
C ILE A 785 -5.71 -35.31 -27.19
N ALA A 786 -6.31 -35.62 -26.03
CA ALA A 786 -7.10 -34.65 -25.26
C ALA A 786 -6.27 -33.41 -24.85
N VAL A 787 -5.06 -33.62 -24.30
CA VAL A 787 -4.18 -32.51 -23.93
C VAL A 787 -3.75 -31.70 -25.17
N ALA A 788 -3.44 -32.35 -26.29
CA ALA A 788 -3.09 -31.67 -27.54
C ALA A 788 -4.25 -30.76 -28.02
N ASN A 789 -5.46 -31.31 -28.13
CA ASN A 789 -6.67 -30.58 -28.48
C ASN A 789 -6.91 -29.38 -27.54
N ASP A 790 -6.70 -29.56 -26.23
CA ASP A 790 -6.94 -28.53 -25.22
C ASP A 790 -5.94 -27.37 -25.27
N GLN A 791 -4.71 -27.63 -25.70
CA GLN A 791 -3.77 -26.55 -25.98
C GLN A 791 -4.23 -25.73 -27.19
N ILE A 792 -4.75 -26.38 -28.23
CA ILE A 792 -5.29 -25.69 -29.41
C ILE A 792 -6.55 -24.88 -29.07
N ALA A 793 -7.49 -25.39 -28.26
CA ALA A 793 -8.66 -24.62 -27.83
C ALA A 793 -8.31 -23.34 -27.03
N CYS A 794 -7.12 -23.27 -26.42
CA CYS A 794 -6.66 -22.04 -25.80
C CYS A 794 -6.36 -20.93 -26.83
N ILE A 795 -6.14 -21.26 -28.10
CA ILE A 795 -5.66 -20.35 -29.16
C ILE A 795 -6.47 -20.41 -30.47
N ASP A 796 -7.55 -21.21 -30.50
CA ASP A 796 -8.40 -21.44 -31.67
C ASP A 796 -9.46 -20.35 -31.80
N ASP A 797 -9.09 -19.28 -32.51
CA ASP A 797 -10.01 -18.22 -32.95
C ASP A 797 -10.55 -18.57 -34.35
N ASN A 798 -11.86 -18.76 -34.48
CA ASN A 798 -12.53 -19.16 -35.72
C ASN A 798 -13.57 -18.11 -36.12
N ASP A 799 -13.16 -17.21 -37.02
CA ASP A 799 -13.99 -16.12 -37.57
C ASP A 799 -15.29 -16.61 -38.24
N ALA A 800 -15.34 -17.85 -38.72
CA ALA A 800 -16.49 -18.39 -39.45
C ALA A 800 -17.59 -18.95 -38.54
N SER A 801 -17.23 -19.56 -37.40
CA SER A 801 -18.18 -20.00 -36.37
C SER A 801 -18.44 -18.95 -35.29
N GLY A 802 -17.59 -17.92 -35.19
CA GLY A 802 -17.61 -16.95 -34.09
C GLY A 802 -17.06 -17.51 -32.77
N GLN A 803 -16.40 -18.67 -32.81
CA GLN A 803 -15.68 -19.24 -31.67
C GLN A 803 -14.40 -18.43 -31.42
N VAL A 804 -14.15 -18.11 -30.15
CA VAL A 804 -12.99 -17.34 -29.70
C VAL A 804 -12.21 -18.19 -28.71
N GLY A 805 -10.92 -18.36 -28.95
CA GLY A 805 -10.02 -19.15 -28.12
C GLY A 805 -9.89 -18.55 -26.71
N TYR A 806 -9.66 -19.40 -25.71
CA TYR A 806 -9.68 -18.94 -24.31
C TYR A 806 -8.68 -17.81 -24.01
N LEU A 807 -7.52 -17.79 -24.67
CA LEU A 807 -6.49 -16.74 -24.52
C LEU A 807 -6.92 -15.40 -25.12
N THR A 808 -7.64 -15.42 -26.26
CA THR A 808 -8.17 -14.22 -26.92
C THR A 808 -9.38 -13.66 -26.16
N ARG A 809 -10.22 -14.54 -25.60
CA ARG A 809 -11.22 -14.17 -24.60
C ARG A 809 -10.57 -13.53 -23.37
N PHE A 810 -9.54 -14.15 -22.80
CA PHE A 810 -8.84 -13.63 -21.62
C PHE A 810 -8.25 -12.24 -21.88
N ARG A 811 -7.63 -12.01 -23.04
CA ARG A 811 -7.18 -10.67 -23.48
C ARG A 811 -8.30 -9.65 -23.40
N ARG A 812 -9.42 -9.88 -24.11
CA ARG A 812 -10.59 -8.99 -24.12
C ARG A 812 -11.14 -8.74 -22.71
N ASP A 813 -11.14 -9.76 -21.86
CA ASP A 813 -11.73 -9.69 -20.52
C ASP A 813 -10.80 -8.91 -19.53
N PHE A 814 -9.47 -8.86 -19.74
CA PHE A 814 -8.54 -8.03 -18.91
C PHE A 814 -8.18 -6.66 -19.51
N GLU A 815 -8.26 -6.50 -20.84
CA GLU A 815 -7.94 -5.27 -21.58
C GLU A 815 -8.54 -3.98 -20.98
N PRO A 816 -9.82 -3.91 -20.54
CA PRO A 816 -10.37 -2.70 -19.93
C PRO A 816 -9.92 -2.42 -18.48
N LEU A 817 -9.13 -3.30 -17.84
CA LEU A 817 -8.70 -3.18 -16.44
C LEU A 817 -7.24 -2.71 -16.29
N VAL A 818 -6.48 -2.63 -17.38
CA VAL A 818 -5.04 -2.36 -17.41
C VAL A 818 -4.71 -1.12 -18.25
N THR A 819 -3.50 -0.59 -18.16
CA THR A 819 -3.09 0.55 -18.99
C THR A 819 -2.66 0.12 -20.40
N GLU A 820 -2.94 0.96 -21.40
CA GLU A 820 -2.44 0.82 -22.79
C GLU A 820 -0.93 0.57 -22.86
N LYS A 821 -0.18 1.20 -21.94
CA LYS A 821 1.27 1.01 -21.79
C LYS A 821 1.60 -0.42 -21.37
N TYR A 822 0.87 -0.99 -20.41
CA TYR A 822 1.04 -2.38 -19.98
C TYR A 822 0.68 -3.36 -21.10
N LEU A 823 -0.39 -3.10 -21.87
CA LEU A 823 -0.76 -3.92 -23.04
C LEU A 823 0.42 -4.07 -24.01
N ILE A 824 0.93 -2.94 -24.53
CA ILE A 824 1.98 -2.92 -25.55
C ILE A 824 3.33 -3.43 -25.00
N THR A 825 3.70 -3.08 -23.76
CA THR A 825 5.05 -3.35 -23.24
C THR A 825 5.19 -4.65 -22.44
N ARG A 826 4.07 -5.27 -22.03
CA ARG A 826 4.04 -6.48 -21.20
C ARG A 826 3.06 -7.52 -21.73
N ALA A 827 1.76 -7.17 -21.80
CA ALA A 827 0.70 -8.16 -22.00
C ALA A 827 0.79 -8.83 -23.38
N ASP A 828 0.97 -8.09 -24.46
CA ASP A 828 1.05 -8.67 -25.81
C ASP A 828 2.31 -9.55 -26.00
N LEU A 829 3.40 -9.28 -25.27
CA LEU A 829 4.59 -10.16 -25.26
C LEU A 829 4.33 -11.46 -24.49
N GLU A 830 3.66 -11.37 -23.34
CA GLU A 830 3.29 -12.54 -22.54
C GLU A 830 2.23 -13.41 -23.24
N LEU A 831 1.24 -12.80 -23.90
CA LEU A 831 0.22 -13.44 -24.74
C LEU A 831 0.81 -14.17 -25.94
N ASN A 832 1.68 -13.52 -26.72
CA ASN A 832 2.35 -14.19 -27.85
C ASN A 832 3.17 -15.39 -27.36
N ALA A 833 3.95 -15.22 -26.28
CA ALA A 833 4.72 -16.32 -25.70
C ALA A 833 3.86 -17.45 -25.11
N LEU A 834 2.64 -17.17 -24.65
CA LEU A 834 1.66 -18.20 -24.27
C LEU A 834 1.08 -18.92 -25.49
N ARG A 835 0.68 -18.18 -26.52
CA ARG A 835 0.15 -18.74 -27.79
C ARG A 835 1.16 -19.68 -28.44
N ASP A 836 2.39 -19.22 -28.55
CA ASP A 836 3.55 -19.98 -29.00
C ASP A 836 3.73 -21.25 -28.14
N GLY A 837 3.68 -21.12 -26.81
CA GLY A 837 3.77 -22.24 -25.87
C GLY A 837 2.64 -23.28 -26.02
N TYR A 838 1.43 -22.87 -26.41
CA TYR A 838 0.32 -23.79 -26.69
C TYR A 838 0.54 -24.60 -27.98
N VAL A 839 1.02 -23.98 -29.06
CA VAL A 839 1.38 -24.70 -30.30
C VAL A 839 2.54 -25.67 -30.03
N ASP A 840 3.58 -25.21 -29.34
CA ASP A 840 4.74 -26.02 -28.97
C ASP A 840 4.36 -27.22 -28.11
N PHE A 841 3.50 -27.02 -27.10
CA PHE A 841 3.07 -28.11 -26.23
C PHE A 841 2.11 -29.08 -26.93
N SER A 842 1.19 -28.59 -27.76
CA SER A 842 0.31 -29.44 -28.57
C SER A 842 1.10 -30.35 -29.51
N THR A 843 2.04 -29.78 -30.27
CA THR A 843 2.88 -30.54 -31.21
C THR A 843 3.79 -31.54 -30.49
N ASN A 844 4.26 -31.23 -29.28
CA ASN A 844 4.99 -32.19 -28.44
C ASN A 844 4.11 -33.37 -27.97
N CYS A 845 2.82 -33.15 -27.69
CA CYS A 845 1.90 -34.26 -27.36
C CYS A 845 1.70 -35.21 -28.54
N ILE A 846 1.61 -34.68 -29.76
CA ILE A 846 1.55 -35.47 -31.00
C ILE A 846 2.84 -36.25 -31.24
N ALA A 847 4.01 -35.62 -31.04
CA ALA A 847 5.29 -36.31 -31.14
C ALA A 847 5.44 -37.45 -30.12
N LEU A 848 4.99 -37.26 -28.87
CA LEU A 848 4.96 -38.30 -27.83
C LEU A 848 4.00 -39.45 -28.19
N PHE A 849 2.81 -39.13 -28.73
CA PHE A 849 1.84 -40.14 -29.20
C PHE A 849 2.45 -41.03 -30.31
N ILE A 850 3.12 -40.43 -31.29
CA ILE A 850 3.78 -41.16 -32.38
C ILE A 850 4.93 -42.03 -31.86
N ASP A 851 5.81 -41.46 -31.04
CA ASP A 851 6.96 -42.16 -30.46
C ASP A 851 6.56 -43.36 -29.57
N LEU A 852 5.39 -43.33 -28.94
CA LEU A 852 4.83 -44.50 -28.24
C LEU A 852 4.49 -45.65 -29.19
N ILE A 853 3.92 -45.38 -30.38
CA ILE A 853 3.59 -46.41 -31.40
C ILE A 853 4.88 -47.13 -31.85
N PHE A 854 5.95 -46.37 -32.12
CA PHE A 854 7.25 -46.94 -32.48
C PHE A 854 7.91 -47.69 -31.32
N SER A 855 7.78 -47.18 -30.09
CA SER A 855 8.40 -47.75 -28.88
C SER A 855 7.71 -49.02 -28.36
N VAL A 856 6.40 -49.17 -28.61
CA VAL A 856 5.58 -50.28 -28.09
C VAL A 856 5.20 -51.26 -29.19
N ASP A 857 4.38 -50.84 -30.17
CA ASP A 857 3.79 -51.75 -31.15
C ASP A 857 4.82 -52.26 -32.15
N PHE A 858 5.64 -51.35 -32.69
CA PHE A 858 6.64 -51.71 -33.70
C PHE A 858 7.96 -52.23 -33.12
N ARG A 859 8.10 -52.26 -31.79
CA ARG A 859 9.27 -52.77 -31.05
C ARG A 859 9.70 -54.18 -31.48
N THR A 860 8.75 -55.01 -31.93
CA THR A 860 8.99 -56.37 -32.43
C THR A 860 9.27 -56.45 -33.93
N THR A 861 8.80 -55.48 -34.71
CA THR A 861 8.88 -55.48 -36.19
C THR A 861 10.06 -54.67 -36.72
N LEU A 862 10.41 -53.55 -36.07
CA LEU A 862 11.60 -52.74 -36.41
C LEU A 862 12.93 -53.53 -36.47
N PRO A 863 13.22 -54.49 -35.56
CA PRO A 863 14.48 -55.24 -35.59
C PRO A 863 14.63 -56.19 -36.78
N ASP A 864 13.54 -56.54 -37.46
CA ASP A 864 13.54 -57.50 -38.57
C ASP A 864 13.93 -56.86 -39.92
N PHE A 865 13.78 -55.53 -40.06
CA PHE A 865 14.15 -54.80 -41.29
C PHE A 865 15.64 -54.94 -41.64
N PHE A 866 15.90 -55.05 -42.94
CA PHE A 866 17.22 -55.29 -43.55
C PHE A 866 17.96 -56.57 -43.09
N THR A 867 17.32 -57.41 -42.27
CA THR A 867 17.79 -58.76 -41.96
C THR A 867 17.29 -59.76 -43.02
N GLN A 868 17.69 -61.03 -42.91
CA GLN A 868 17.23 -62.09 -43.83
C GLN A 868 15.69 -62.26 -43.86
N LYS A 869 14.98 -61.92 -42.77
CA LYS A 869 13.51 -61.99 -42.71
C LYS A 869 12.82 -60.98 -43.63
N TRP A 870 13.36 -59.76 -43.72
CA TRP A 870 12.76 -58.64 -44.46
C TRP A 870 12.50 -58.94 -45.93
N TYR A 871 13.31 -59.80 -46.54
CA TYR A 871 13.12 -60.26 -47.92
C TYR A 871 11.93 -61.23 -48.10
N GLY A 872 11.48 -61.90 -47.03
CA GLY A 872 10.40 -62.90 -47.07
C GLY A 872 9.13 -62.51 -46.30
N GLU A 873 9.17 -61.42 -45.51
CA GLU A 873 8.04 -60.93 -44.73
C GLU A 873 7.57 -59.55 -45.21
N PHE A 874 6.25 -59.35 -45.28
CA PHE A 874 5.64 -58.04 -45.56
C PHE A 874 5.65 -57.12 -44.32
N ALA A 875 6.83 -56.93 -43.73
CA ALA A 875 7.01 -56.18 -42.48
C ALA A 875 6.49 -54.74 -42.56
N MET A 876 6.75 -54.03 -43.66
CA MET A 876 6.21 -52.67 -43.89
C MET A 876 4.69 -52.67 -43.95
N LYS A 877 4.07 -53.65 -44.62
CA LYS A 877 2.60 -53.76 -44.68
C LYS A 877 1.97 -54.01 -43.30
N ARG A 878 2.65 -54.71 -42.38
CA ARG A 878 2.18 -54.84 -40.99
C ARG A 878 2.14 -53.48 -40.29
N MET A 879 3.20 -52.67 -40.41
CA MET A 879 3.25 -51.34 -39.80
C MET A 879 2.19 -50.41 -40.39
N ILE A 880 2.01 -50.42 -41.71
CA ILE A 880 0.98 -49.62 -42.39
C ILE A 880 -0.44 -50.05 -41.98
N SER A 881 -0.72 -51.34 -41.79
CA SER A 881 -2.03 -51.79 -41.27
C SER A 881 -2.32 -51.20 -39.89
N THR A 882 -1.32 -51.16 -39.00
CA THR A 882 -1.46 -50.54 -37.67
C THR A 882 -1.63 -49.02 -37.76
N PHE A 883 -1.07 -48.36 -38.77
CA PHE A 883 -1.35 -46.95 -39.05
C PHE A 883 -2.78 -46.73 -39.58
N GLU A 884 -3.31 -47.63 -40.40
CA GLU A 884 -4.72 -47.59 -40.84
C GLU A 884 -5.67 -47.70 -39.63
N ASP A 885 -5.37 -48.58 -38.67
CA ASP A 885 -6.10 -48.69 -37.39
C ASP A 885 -6.02 -47.38 -36.58
N TYR A 886 -4.81 -46.87 -36.27
CA TYR A 886 -4.64 -45.63 -35.49
C TYR A 886 -5.26 -44.39 -36.15
N MET A 887 -5.21 -44.27 -37.49
CA MET A 887 -5.85 -43.16 -38.20
C MET A 887 -7.37 -43.29 -38.21
N SER A 888 -7.92 -44.51 -38.32
CA SER A 888 -9.36 -44.76 -38.22
C SER A 888 -9.92 -44.31 -36.87
N ASP A 889 -9.24 -44.67 -35.77
CA ASP A 889 -9.69 -44.34 -34.43
C ASP A 889 -9.57 -42.84 -34.13
N TYR A 890 -8.37 -42.26 -34.29
CA TYR A 890 -8.07 -40.93 -33.75
C TYR A 890 -8.33 -39.74 -34.68
N LEU A 891 -8.45 -39.89 -36.01
CA LEU A 891 -8.64 -38.72 -36.90
C LEU A 891 -9.96 -37.98 -36.65
N SER A 892 -10.99 -38.67 -36.14
CA SER A 892 -12.25 -38.04 -35.73
C SER A 892 -12.11 -37.25 -34.41
N MET A 893 -11.29 -37.76 -33.48
CA MET A 893 -11.13 -37.28 -32.11
C MET A 893 -10.08 -36.15 -31.96
N ILE A 894 -9.25 -35.94 -32.98
CA ILE A 894 -8.22 -34.90 -33.04
C ILE A 894 -8.69 -33.65 -33.80
N HIS A 895 -8.27 -32.48 -33.33
CA HIS A 895 -8.55 -31.18 -33.95
C HIS A 895 -8.02 -31.09 -35.41
N PRO A 896 -8.75 -30.48 -36.36
CA PRO A 896 -8.37 -30.44 -37.77
C PRO A 896 -6.96 -29.89 -38.02
N SER A 897 -6.57 -28.79 -37.36
CA SER A 897 -5.25 -28.17 -37.51
C SER A 897 -4.08 -29.00 -36.94
N LEU A 898 -4.35 -30.14 -36.32
CA LEU A 898 -3.35 -31.13 -35.91
C LEU A 898 -3.32 -32.38 -36.82
N ARG A 899 -4.26 -32.56 -37.75
CA ARG A 899 -4.37 -33.77 -38.59
C ARG A 899 -3.19 -33.90 -39.54
N ASP A 900 -2.92 -32.87 -40.36
CA ASP A 900 -1.75 -32.87 -41.25
C ASP A 900 -0.43 -32.94 -40.47
N ILE A 901 -0.36 -32.32 -39.29
CA ILE A 901 0.83 -32.41 -38.42
C ILE A 901 1.06 -33.84 -37.93
N LEU A 902 0.00 -34.53 -37.48
CA LEU A 902 0.05 -35.95 -37.11
C LEU A 902 0.49 -36.81 -38.30
N ILE A 903 -0.08 -36.59 -39.50
CA ILE A 903 0.20 -37.38 -40.70
C ILE A 903 1.65 -37.15 -41.19
N GLU A 904 2.14 -35.91 -41.21
CA GLU A 904 3.53 -35.60 -41.55
C GLU A 904 4.52 -36.19 -40.55
N GLU A 905 4.32 -35.95 -39.26
CA GLU A 905 5.26 -36.36 -38.21
C GLU A 905 5.31 -37.89 -38.06
N LEU A 906 4.17 -38.57 -38.29
CA LEU A 906 4.09 -40.04 -38.38
C LEU A 906 4.90 -40.60 -39.56
N SER A 907 4.90 -39.88 -40.69
CA SER A 907 5.69 -40.25 -41.88
C SER A 907 7.19 -39.98 -41.68
N ASP A 908 7.53 -38.88 -41.01
CA ASP A 908 8.91 -38.52 -40.67
C ASP A 908 9.51 -39.53 -39.68
N GLU A 909 8.84 -39.87 -38.58
CA GLU A 909 9.37 -40.90 -37.67
C GLU A 909 9.43 -42.28 -38.32
N LEU A 910 8.49 -42.64 -39.20
CA LEU A 910 8.62 -43.87 -40.00
C LEU A 910 9.90 -43.86 -40.85
N LEU A 911 10.23 -42.74 -41.49
CA LEU A 911 11.43 -42.59 -42.28
C LEU A 911 12.71 -42.61 -41.42
N VAL A 912 12.71 -41.93 -40.27
CA VAL A 912 13.85 -41.92 -39.32
C VAL A 912 14.11 -43.32 -38.77
N HIS A 913 13.08 -44.04 -38.34
CA HIS A 913 13.20 -45.41 -37.86
C HIS A 913 13.65 -46.36 -38.99
N TYR A 914 13.06 -46.27 -40.18
CA TYR A 914 13.41 -47.11 -41.34
C TYR A 914 14.86 -46.92 -41.78
N LEU A 915 15.36 -45.67 -41.88
CA LEU A 915 16.77 -45.41 -42.16
C LEU A 915 17.68 -45.87 -41.00
N SER A 916 17.21 -45.85 -39.76
CA SER A 916 17.97 -46.32 -38.59
C SER A 916 18.10 -47.85 -38.51
N CYS A 917 17.17 -48.61 -39.09
CA CYS A 917 17.22 -50.09 -39.18
C CYS A 917 18.49 -50.64 -39.85
N VAL A 918 19.28 -49.80 -40.54
CA VAL A 918 20.64 -50.14 -41.04
C VAL A 918 21.55 -50.65 -39.91
N ARG A 919 21.26 -50.31 -38.65
CA ARG A 919 22.00 -50.76 -37.45
C ARG A 919 21.44 -52.02 -36.79
N ASN A 920 20.39 -52.63 -37.34
CA ASN A 920 19.79 -53.85 -36.79
C ASN A 920 20.82 -54.98 -36.68
N ARG A 921 20.69 -55.82 -35.64
CA ARG A 921 21.61 -56.94 -35.38
C ARG A 921 21.41 -58.04 -36.41
N GLY A 922 22.14 -57.95 -37.51
CA GLY A 922 22.01 -58.84 -38.67
C GLY A 922 21.65 -58.12 -39.97
N ALA A 923 21.56 -56.79 -39.96
CA ALA A 923 21.42 -55.99 -41.17
C ALA A 923 22.59 -56.25 -42.13
N LYS A 924 22.31 -56.93 -43.25
CA LYS A 924 23.29 -57.22 -44.30
C LYS A 924 22.63 -57.21 -45.67
N PHE A 925 23.19 -56.39 -46.56
CA PHE A 925 22.85 -56.33 -47.97
C PHE A 925 23.91 -57.08 -48.78
N ARG A 926 23.49 -57.96 -49.69
CA ARG A 926 24.37 -58.62 -50.64
C ARG A 926 24.00 -58.24 -52.06
N ARG A 927 24.97 -58.06 -52.95
CA ARG A 927 24.72 -57.71 -54.36
C ARG A 927 23.96 -58.77 -55.17
N GLN A 928 23.81 -59.97 -54.63
CA GLN A 928 23.00 -61.08 -55.16
C GLN A 928 21.55 -61.13 -54.64
N ASP A 929 21.24 -60.41 -53.56
CA ASP A 929 19.93 -60.43 -52.92
C ASP A 929 19.09 -59.25 -53.47
N PRO A 930 17.77 -59.38 -53.71
CA PRO A 930 16.97 -58.38 -54.43
C PRO A 930 16.55 -57.19 -53.54
N PHE A 931 17.50 -56.57 -52.81
CA PHE A 931 17.21 -55.53 -51.84
C PHE A 931 16.61 -54.28 -52.46
N THR A 932 17.02 -53.88 -53.67
CA THR A 932 16.49 -52.68 -54.34
C THR A 932 15.05 -52.83 -54.80
N ASP A 933 14.63 -54.03 -55.20
CA ASP A 933 13.22 -54.30 -55.47
C ASP A 933 12.39 -54.39 -54.18
N LYS A 934 12.98 -54.88 -53.07
CA LYS A 934 12.31 -54.83 -51.76
C LYS A 934 12.18 -53.42 -51.18
N PHE A 935 13.16 -52.54 -51.39
CA PHE A 935 13.05 -51.11 -51.08
C PHE A 935 11.91 -50.45 -51.88
N LYS A 936 11.76 -50.77 -53.18
CA LYS A 936 10.64 -50.28 -54.00
C LYS A 936 9.29 -50.77 -53.49
N ASP A 937 9.18 -52.05 -53.12
CA ASP A 937 7.97 -52.67 -52.55
C ASP A 937 7.55 -52.00 -51.23
N ASP A 938 8.50 -51.74 -50.33
CA ASP A 938 8.25 -50.99 -49.09
C ASP A 938 7.78 -49.55 -49.39
N ILE A 939 8.50 -48.80 -50.23
CA ILE A 939 8.15 -47.40 -50.58
C ILE A 939 6.78 -47.32 -51.25
N LEU A 940 6.45 -48.24 -52.16
CA LEU A 940 5.14 -48.29 -52.82
C LEU A 940 4.02 -48.59 -51.82
N THR A 941 4.27 -49.44 -50.82
CA THR A 941 3.32 -49.72 -49.72
C THR A 941 3.09 -48.45 -48.88
N ILE A 942 4.15 -47.74 -48.51
CA ILE A 942 4.08 -46.47 -47.75
C ILE A 942 3.34 -45.39 -48.54
N PHE A 943 3.67 -45.23 -49.83
CA PHE A 943 3.05 -44.23 -50.69
C PHE A 943 1.58 -44.53 -50.98
N ALA A 944 1.16 -45.80 -51.06
CA ALA A 944 -0.25 -46.17 -51.21
C ALA A 944 -1.10 -45.80 -49.99
N PHE A 945 -0.52 -45.82 -48.79
CA PHE A 945 -1.16 -45.31 -47.58
C PHE A 945 -1.21 -43.78 -47.56
N PHE A 946 -0.07 -43.10 -47.59
CA PHE A 946 -0.05 -41.64 -47.45
C PHE A 946 -0.74 -40.88 -48.61
N GLN A 947 -0.91 -41.49 -49.80
CA GLN A 947 -1.73 -40.91 -50.89
C GLN A 947 -3.21 -40.67 -50.52
N GLN A 948 -3.71 -41.28 -49.44
CA GLN A 948 -5.04 -41.00 -48.90
C GLN A 948 -5.14 -39.57 -48.30
N TYR A 949 -4.01 -38.94 -48.01
CA TYR A 949 -3.89 -37.58 -47.45
C TYR A 949 -3.16 -36.66 -48.43
N PRO A 950 -3.84 -36.19 -49.51
CA PRO A 950 -3.18 -35.62 -50.67
C PRO A 950 -2.39 -34.33 -50.40
N GLU A 951 -2.82 -33.50 -49.45
CA GLU A 951 -2.16 -32.23 -49.13
C GLU A 951 -0.79 -32.45 -48.45
N SER A 952 -0.74 -33.21 -47.34
CA SER A 952 0.54 -33.64 -46.73
C SER A 952 1.39 -34.49 -47.69
N PHE A 953 0.78 -35.39 -48.47
CA PHE A 953 1.55 -36.29 -49.34
C PHE A 953 2.30 -35.54 -50.45
N ALA A 954 1.63 -34.60 -51.12
CA ALA A 954 2.18 -33.91 -52.28
C ALA A 954 3.13 -32.76 -51.92
N SER A 955 2.97 -32.14 -50.74
CA SER A 955 3.73 -30.96 -50.32
C SER A 955 5.06 -31.30 -49.63
N THR A 956 5.10 -32.36 -48.82
CA THR A 956 6.24 -32.64 -47.94
C THR A 956 6.67 -34.11 -47.96
N ILE A 957 5.77 -35.05 -47.64
CA ILE A 957 6.09 -36.46 -47.39
C ILE A 957 6.84 -37.09 -48.56
N LYS A 958 6.29 -36.98 -49.78
CA LYS A 958 6.86 -37.58 -50.99
C LYS A 958 8.30 -37.15 -51.26
N ASP A 959 8.66 -35.93 -50.88
CA ASP A 959 9.99 -35.37 -51.14
C ASP A 959 10.98 -35.66 -50.01
N ARG A 960 10.52 -35.76 -48.75
CA ARG A 960 11.33 -36.29 -47.63
C ARG A 960 11.73 -37.75 -47.88
N TRP A 961 10.80 -38.60 -48.33
CA TRP A 961 11.04 -40.03 -48.61
C TRP A 961 12.02 -40.32 -49.76
N ARG A 962 12.42 -39.32 -50.55
CA ARG A 962 13.51 -39.47 -51.55
C ARG A 962 14.85 -39.88 -50.92
N LEU A 963 15.03 -39.68 -49.61
CA LEU A 963 16.21 -40.14 -48.87
C LEU A 963 16.46 -41.65 -48.91
N VAL A 964 15.43 -42.47 -49.15
CA VAL A 964 15.63 -43.92 -49.33
C VAL A 964 16.36 -44.23 -50.65
N ASP A 965 16.21 -43.39 -51.69
CA ASP A 965 17.01 -43.50 -52.92
C ASP A 965 18.49 -43.22 -52.64
N TRP A 966 18.81 -42.24 -51.79
CA TRP A 966 20.18 -41.98 -51.35
C TRP A 966 20.79 -43.12 -50.52
N LEU A 967 19.99 -43.80 -49.69
CA LEU A 967 20.41 -45.06 -49.04
C LEU A 967 20.71 -46.15 -50.08
N VAL A 968 19.81 -46.35 -51.05
CA VAL A 968 19.99 -47.35 -52.13
C VAL A 968 21.25 -47.06 -52.94
N ARG A 969 21.50 -45.81 -53.35
CA ARG A 969 22.72 -45.41 -54.07
C ARG A 969 24.00 -45.75 -53.30
N LEU A 970 24.04 -45.55 -51.98
CA LEU A 970 25.20 -45.91 -51.15
C LEU A 970 25.41 -47.44 -51.02
N LEU A 971 24.36 -48.24 -51.17
CA LEU A 971 24.42 -49.70 -51.17
C LEU A 971 24.79 -50.28 -52.55
N GLU A 972 24.26 -49.71 -53.63
CA GLU A 972 24.55 -50.15 -55.00
C GLU A 972 25.94 -49.72 -55.50
N ALA A 973 26.39 -48.49 -55.20
CA ALA A 973 27.59 -47.88 -55.82
C ALA A 973 28.84 -48.76 -55.75
N ASP A 974 29.65 -48.75 -56.82
CA ASP A 974 30.93 -49.46 -56.85
C ASP A 974 31.96 -48.84 -55.91
N LYS A 975 32.94 -49.65 -55.47
CA LYS A 975 33.88 -49.31 -54.38
C LYS A 975 34.64 -48.00 -54.58
N VAL A 976 34.80 -47.56 -55.82
CA VAL A 976 35.47 -46.31 -56.23
C VAL A 976 34.51 -45.11 -56.17
N GLU A 977 33.23 -45.33 -56.43
CA GLU A 977 32.20 -44.28 -56.60
C GLU A 977 31.51 -43.89 -55.28
N VAL A 978 31.57 -44.76 -54.27
CA VAL A 978 31.03 -44.52 -52.91
C VAL A 978 31.43 -43.15 -52.34
N VAL A 979 32.65 -42.68 -52.63
CA VAL A 979 33.14 -41.37 -52.15
C VAL A 979 32.44 -40.20 -52.87
N THR A 980 32.13 -40.34 -54.16
CA THR A 980 31.37 -39.37 -54.95
C THR A 980 29.90 -39.33 -54.52
N VAL A 981 29.27 -40.50 -54.33
CA VAL A 981 27.89 -40.60 -53.85
C VAL A 981 27.75 -39.98 -52.45
N TYR A 982 28.73 -40.20 -51.56
CA TYR A 982 28.78 -39.52 -50.27
C TYR A 982 28.93 -37.99 -50.42
N GLU A 983 29.83 -37.54 -51.29
CA GLU A 983 30.04 -36.11 -51.53
C GLU A 983 28.75 -35.41 -51.99
N ASP A 984 28.03 -35.98 -52.96
CA ASP A 984 26.83 -35.35 -53.51
C ASP A 984 25.64 -35.42 -52.54
N PHE A 985 25.46 -36.54 -51.83
CA PHE A 985 24.49 -36.64 -50.75
C PHE A 985 24.78 -35.62 -49.63
N LYS A 986 26.06 -35.41 -49.29
CA LYS A 986 26.47 -34.43 -48.26
C LYS A 986 26.32 -32.97 -48.70
N LYS A 987 26.26 -32.68 -50.01
CA LYS A 987 25.92 -31.35 -50.55
C LYS A 987 24.43 -31.05 -50.45
N GLU A 988 23.57 -32.02 -50.76
CA GLU A 988 22.11 -31.84 -50.69
C GLU A 988 21.61 -31.85 -49.23
N TYR A 989 22.15 -32.73 -48.39
CA TYR A 989 21.81 -32.87 -46.97
C TYR A 989 23.04 -32.55 -46.11
N TRP A 990 23.27 -31.25 -45.87
CA TRP A 990 24.46 -30.73 -45.17
C TRP A 990 24.65 -31.28 -43.75
N ASP A 991 23.58 -31.75 -43.10
CA ASP A 991 23.54 -32.31 -41.75
C ASP A 991 23.76 -33.83 -41.68
N LEU A 992 23.77 -34.52 -42.84
CA LEU A 992 24.01 -35.97 -42.98
C LEU A 992 25.11 -36.51 -42.06
N GLN A 993 24.75 -37.43 -41.16
CA GLN A 993 25.65 -37.93 -40.13
C GLN A 993 26.62 -39.00 -40.64
N LEU A 994 27.92 -38.76 -40.43
CA LEU A 994 28.98 -39.70 -40.80
C LEU A 994 28.89 -41.03 -40.01
N SER A 995 28.33 -41.01 -38.79
CA SER A 995 28.01 -42.19 -37.97
C SER A 995 27.01 -43.14 -38.64
N TRP A 996 26.10 -42.60 -39.45
CA TRP A 996 25.09 -43.37 -40.17
C TRP A 996 25.63 -43.87 -41.51
N VAL A 997 26.35 -43.03 -42.28
CA VAL A 997 27.04 -43.48 -43.51
C VAL A 997 28.05 -44.60 -43.21
N GLU A 998 28.76 -44.51 -42.08
CA GLU A 998 29.61 -45.60 -41.58
C GLU A 998 28.86 -46.91 -41.30
N ALA A 999 27.59 -46.85 -40.91
CA ALA A 999 26.74 -48.03 -40.69
C ALA A 999 26.26 -48.62 -42.02
N VAL A 1000 25.84 -47.77 -42.97
CA VAL A 1000 25.43 -48.17 -44.34
C VAL A 1000 26.58 -48.91 -45.04
N LEU A 1001 27.81 -48.39 -44.97
CA LEU A 1001 28.95 -49.08 -45.57
C LEU A 1001 29.28 -50.40 -44.84
N ARG A 1002 29.13 -50.46 -43.51
CA ARG A 1002 29.32 -51.71 -42.74
C ARG A 1002 28.26 -52.78 -42.99
N SER A 1003 27.06 -52.43 -43.45
CA SER A 1003 26.00 -53.41 -43.75
C SER A 1003 26.14 -54.03 -45.16
N ARG A 1004 27.00 -53.52 -46.04
CA ARG A 1004 27.36 -54.18 -47.31
C ARG A 1004 28.10 -55.52 -47.11
N ASP A 1005 28.04 -56.40 -48.10
CA ASP A 1005 28.78 -57.66 -48.15
C ASP A 1005 30.23 -57.47 -48.58
N ASP A 1006 30.47 -56.60 -49.56
CA ASP A 1006 31.77 -56.25 -50.13
C ASP A 1006 32.63 -55.30 -49.27
N PHE A 1007 32.17 -55.00 -48.04
CA PHE A 1007 32.72 -53.97 -47.17
C PHE A 1007 34.22 -54.09 -46.90
N GLU A 1008 34.94 -52.99 -47.13
CA GLU A 1008 36.35 -52.84 -46.76
C GLU A 1008 36.57 -51.59 -45.89
N ARG A 1009 37.58 -51.65 -45.03
CA ARG A 1009 38.01 -50.48 -44.22
C ARG A 1009 38.47 -49.30 -45.09
N SER A 1010 38.96 -49.58 -46.30
CA SER A 1010 39.34 -48.59 -47.33
C SER A 1010 38.21 -47.62 -47.66
N MET A 1011 36.98 -48.12 -47.83
CA MET A 1011 35.79 -47.33 -48.17
C MET A 1011 35.51 -46.24 -47.12
N VAL A 1012 35.42 -46.64 -45.85
CA VAL A 1012 35.17 -45.72 -44.72
C VAL A 1012 36.36 -44.76 -44.52
N SER A 1013 37.60 -45.19 -44.78
CA SER A 1013 38.75 -44.29 -44.76
C SER A 1013 38.69 -43.24 -45.88
N GLY A 1014 38.28 -43.62 -47.10
CA GLY A 1014 38.11 -42.68 -48.22
C GLY A 1014 37.00 -41.67 -47.98
N VAL A 1015 35.83 -42.14 -47.52
CA VAL A 1015 34.72 -41.27 -47.10
C VAL A 1015 35.14 -40.34 -45.96
N LYS A 1016 35.93 -40.80 -44.98
CA LYS A 1016 36.45 -39.96 -43.89
C LYS A 1016 37.45 -38.89 -44.36
N ALA A 1017 38.35 -39.23 -45.28
CA ALA A 1017 39.25 -38.26 -45.89
C ALA A 1017 38.46 -37.18 -46.62
N LYS A 1018 37.52 -37.59 -47.49
CA LYS A 1018 36.64 -36.66 -48.21
C LYS A 1018 35.78 -35.80 -47.26
N ALA A 1019 35.27 -36.36 -46.17
CA ALA A 1019 34.48 -35.61 -45.18
C ALA A 1019 35.31 -34.56 -44.41
N ALA A 1020 36.64 -34.72 -44.34
CA ALA A 1020 37.55 -33.73 -43.76
C ALA A 1020 37.97 -32.63 -44.76
N GLU A 1021 37.90 -32.92 -46.07
CA GLU A 1021 38.16 -31.97 -47.16
C GLU A 1021 36.90 -31.16 -47.55
N LEU A 1022 35.71 -31.75 -47.42
CA LEU A 1022 34.46 -31.18 -47.90
C LEU A 1022 33.87 -30.14 -46.93
N SER A 1023 33.87 -28.88 -47.34
CA SER A 1023 33.10 -27.81 -46.69
C SER A 1023 31.76 -27.62 -47.41
N VAL A 1024 30.66 -27.71 -46.68
CA VAL A 1024 29.28 -27.47 -47.16
C VAL A 1024 28.65 -26.35 -46.35
N GLU A 1025 27.89 -25.47 -47.00
CA GLU A 1025 27.15 -24.41 -46.32
C GLU A 1025 26.03 -24.99 -45.45
N ARG A 1026 25.79 -24.40 -44.28
CA ARG A 1026 24.76 -24.88 -43.35
C ARG A 1026 23.40 -24.28 -43.72
N GLY A 1027 22.51 -25.11 -44.24
CA GLY A 1027 21.11 -24.76 -44.49
C GLY A 1027 20.25 -24.88 -43.23
N ALA A 1028 18.94 -24.97 -43.42
CA ALA A 1028 18.03 -25.46 -42.38
C ALA A 1028 18.32 -26.93 -42.05
N GLU A 1029 18.12 -27.35 -40.80
CA GLU A 1029 18.24 -28.77 -40.42
C GLU A 1029 17.23 -29.62 -41.19
N THR A 1030 17.63 -30.83 -41.59
CA THR A 1030 16.81 -31.78 -42.34
C THR A 1030 16.45 -32.97 -41.46
N ILE A 1031 15.63 -33.88 -41.98
CA ILE A 1031 15.32 -35.13 -41.29
C ILE A 1031 16.58 -36.01 -41.05
N MET A 1032 17.66 -35.84 -41.82
CA MET A 1032 18.94 -36.55 -41.57
C MET A 1032 19.64 -36.11 -40.28
N GLY A 1033 19.30 -34.95 -39.70
CA GLY A 1033 19.71 -34.55 -38.36
C GLY A 1033 19.11 -35.42 -37.23
N ARG A 1034 17.95 -36.03 -37.48
CA ARG A 1034 17.27 -36.99 -36.58
C ARG A 1034 17.87 -38.39 -36.66
N VAL A 1035 18.41 -38.78 -37.82
CA VAL A 1035 19.02 -40.12 -38.07
C VAL A 1035 20.45 -40.17 -37.48
N ARG A 1036 20.54 -40.44 -36.16
CA ARG A 1036 21.79 -40.36 -35.37
C ARG A 1036 22.61 -41.64 -35.38
#